data_AF-A0A4Y7S968-F1
#
_entry.id   AF-A0A4Y7S968-F1
#
_cell.length_a   1.000
_cell.length_b   1.000
_cell.length_c   1.000
_cell.angle_alpha   90.00
_cell.angle_beta   90.00
_cell.angle_gamma   90.00
#
_symmetry.space_group_name_H-M   'P 1'
#
loop_
_entity.id
_entity.type
_entity.pdbx_description
1 polymer ?
#
loop_
_entity_poly.entity_id
_entity_poly.type
_entity_poly.pdbx_seq_one_letter_code
_entity_poly.pdbx_strand_id
1 'polypeptide(L)'
;MFKTIQKRDGRIVPFDESKITDAIFKAAMAVGGEDRQTAMELTIEVLKLLKKQYNGNLFGVEDVQDLVEKVLIEAGHARTAKAYILHRDRRTRMRDAKGELMDAVEEILEETNRENANISNSPSAKMLQIASAASKRYYLTRLIPEEMSLAHQRGDLHIHDLDFYGKTLTCVPDFEYTLIRDSQGEVKRVKFDFFNCLIDKLDINVNVIEGAEVLDLDGYQILGRSGWTKINSVMRRKLREGENLYRIKTRKGLPLHLTGEHKVPVLRFGKEILVQAKNIKKGDQLLNGAREFEESSEIPVLDLFVAKRKEIPYGITIRNAQKLIHWLRYKYDDFKFKLTVGTKQSSKGGNFLSGDEYAKLAETYYIPYEVKQQLTVTTTKGNKSLPAYLPITPELMRLLGYILSEGHINIATSNRSIAIVNQSPDIQADIEHCVNNVFNDRTTVLYTSNLRDKQKGRLLNGSVYTALFRYVLGAKTNAFNIDIPNFVINASTQLKAHFLQGLFDGDGHYGEKRIAYSTVSEQLARKLSLLLQSIGVETTLYHRETKGTGVVVNGNVVTTRNYDSYTLNILETVSLQNFFDKVQSLKDNSKTKDYAFSVPGRNLCPQDVVAVDEVTGYDRYVFDLETAEHWFTVNDYVVHNCLQIPLYKLLSEGFNTGHGYIRPPKRPTTATAQAAIILQSSQNDMHGGQSYAFFDRDIAPFVQEASDSETYQAMEALIHNLNSMHSRAGAQVPFSSLNVGTETSEPARRVVKNLLLAYEAGLGHGENPIFPNIIFRVKDGINYNPGDPNYDLFKLALKVAGRRLNPTFSFMDSSFNREYGDQVSYMGCRTRVMANRRGPEVTDGRGNLSFTTINLPRVAIMAERDLSDFYRRLSAIMGLTVRQLYHRYGVQCKLKVKDMPFIMGQKLYLESEALKPDDPIEEAIKHGTLSLGFIGLAEALTALTGRHHGQSEESQALGLEIVAFMRQKIDEAAAEFDLNYTLLATPAEGLSGRFVNLDRKEFGLIPGVTNKEYYTNSFHVPVDFPVSSFDKILLEAPYHKYCNAGHISYVEMPSPPVHNLEAVETIIRHMHDHDMGYGGINYPVDFCVGCNLTGVFNEDNCPRCGSANIRRVRRITGYLSTTDRFNDSKLAELKDRVTHR
;
A
#
# COMPACT_ATOMS: atom_id res chain seq x y z
N MET A 1 4.74 36.27 32.76
CA MET A 1 4.63 34.84 32.40
C MET A 1 3.21 34.58 31.94
N PHE A 2 3.06 34.02 30.74
CA PHE A 2 1.79 33.41 30.34
C PHE A 2 1.59 32.15 31.16
N LYS A 3 0.32 31.81 31.43
CA LYS A 3 -0.02 30.60 32.19
C LYS A 3 -0.64 29.52 31.32
N THR A 4 -1.15 29.88 30.13
CA THR A 4 -1.99 29.02 29.27
C THR A 4 -1.94 29.41 27.79
N ILE A 5 -2.18 28.45 26.89
CA ILE A 5 -2.18 28.53 25.42
C ILE A 5 -3.20 27.57 24.81
N GLN A 6 -3.84 27.94 23.69
CA GLN A 6 -4.91 27.19 23.04
C GLN A 6 -4.47 26.32 21.83
N LYS A 7 -4.58 25.00 21.90
CA LYS A 7 -4.28 24.06 20.79
C LYS A 7 -5.26 24.22 19.60
N ARG A 8 -4.92 23.66 18.43
CA ARG A 8 -5.70 23.74 17.16
C ARG A 8 -7.11 23.14 17.24
N ASP A 9 -7.21 22.06 17.99
CA ASP A 9 -8.45 21.44 18.45
C ASP A 9 -9.14 22.24 19.58
N GLY A 10 -8.68 23.45 19.93
CA GLY A 10 -9.23 24.34 20.94
C GLY A 10 -8.68 24.20 22.37
N ARG A 11 -7.79 23.24 22.71
CA ARG A 11 -7.40 23.04 24.13
C ARG A 11 -6.60 24.18 24.72
N ILE A 12 -7.15 24.82 25.74
CA ILE A 12 -6.37 25.66 26.64
C ILE A 12 -5.53 24.76 27.57
N VAL A 13 -4.22 24.71 27.33
CA VAL A 13 -3.22 23.95 28.07
C VAL A 13 -2.23 24.90 28.76
N PRO A 14 -1.51 24.50 29.83
CA PRO A 14 -0.44 25.30 30.39
C PRO A 14 0.56 25.73 29.32
N PHE A 15 0.86 27.03 29.27
CA PHE A 15 1.87 27.53 28.37
C PHE A 15 3.24 27.11 28.88
N ASP A 16 4.01 26.48 27.99
CA ASP A 16 5.29 25.84 28.29
C ASP A 16 6.28 26.29 27.21
N GLU A 17 7.12 27.26 27.58
CA GLU A 17 8.13 27.85 26.71
C GLU A 17 9.21 26.85 26.29
N SER A 18 9.48 25.80 27.07
CA SER A 18 10.45 24.77 26.70
C SER A 18 10.06 24.03 25.41
N LYS A 19 8.76 23.94 25.11
CA LYS A 19 8.25 23.36 23.86
C LYS A 19 8.47 24.27 22.65
N ILE A 20 8.58 25.58 22.86
CA ILE A 20 9.03 26.51 21.82
C ILE A 20 10.52 26.31 21.60
N THR A 21 11.32 26.31 22.68
CA THR A 21 12.77 26.08 22.61
C THR A 21 13.11 24.77 21.92
N ASP A 22 12.48 23.65 22.29
CA ASP A 22 12.74 22.34 21.69
C ASP A 22 12.29 22.24 20.24
N ALA A 23 11.26 22.97 19.83
CA ALA A 23 10.81 22.99 18.45
C ALA A 23 11.70 23.90 17.57
N ILE A 24 12.14 25.05 18.09
CA ILE A 24 13.19 25.88 17.47
C ILE A 24 14.50 25.09 17.36
N PHE A 25 14.91 24.40 18.43
CA PHE A 25 16.16 23.65 18.48
C PHE A 25 16.15 22.44 17.54
N LYS A 26 15.04 21.69 17.45
CA LYS A 26 14.88 20.62 16.45
C LYS A 26 14.92 21.16 15.02
N ALA A 27 14.35 22.34 14.77
CA ALA A 27 14.45 23.02 13.48
C ALA A 27 15.88 23.52 13.18
N ALA A 28 16.64 23.92 14.21
CA ALA A 28 18.02 24.37 14.08
C ALA A 28 18.97 23.20 13.78
N MET A 29 18.84 22.08 14.51
CA MET A 29 19.57 20.84 14.23
C MET A 29 19.31 20.34 12.81
N ALA A 30 18.07 20.43 12.32
CA ALA A 30 17.71 20.04 10.96
C ALA A 30 18.38 20.90 9.85
N VAL A 31 19.00 22.03 10.21
CA VAL A 31 19.79 22.87 9.30
C VAL A 31 21.27 23.02 9.72
N GLY A 32 21.76 22.14 10.60
CA GLY A 32 23.17 22.08 11.02
C GLY A 32 23.55 23.04 12.15
N GLY A 33 22.58 23.57 12.91
CA GLY A 33 22.84 24.38 14.11
C GLY A 33 22.84 23.53 15.39
N GLU A 34 23.89 23.66 16.20
CA GLU A 34 24.06 22.88 17.44
C GLU A 34 23.79 23.69 18.73
N ASP A 35 23.70 25.02 18.63
CA ASP A 35 23.58 25.87 19.82
C ASP A 35 22.14 25.97 20.36
N ARG A 36 21.90 25.28 21.47
CA ARG A 36 20.65 25.34 22.23
C ARG A 36 20.50 26.63 23.05
N GLN A 37 21.59 27.33 23.37
CA GLN A 37 21.56 28.61 24.08
C GLN A 37 20.86 29.67 23.24
N THR A 38 21.27 29.84 21.97
CA THR A 38 20.59 30.70 20.99
C THR A 38 19.10 30.34 20.85
N ALA A 39 18.72 29.05 20.85
CA ALA A 39 17.30 28.65 20.78
C ALA A 39 16.49 29.07 22.03
N MET A 40 17.11 29.12 23.21
CA MET A 40 16.49 29.66 24.44
C MET A 40 16.35 31.19 24.36
N GLU A 41 17.36 31.90 23.87
CA GLU A 41 17.33 33.36 23.71
C GLU A 41 16.24 33.81 22.71
N LEU A 42 16.13 33.11 21.59
CA LEU A 42 15.05 33.31 20.61
C LEU A 42 13.67 32.99 21.19
N THR A 43 13.58 31.96 22.06
CA THR A 43 12.34 31.69 22.80
C THR A 43 11.96 32.89 23.68
N ILE A 44 12.93 33.52 24.36
CA ILE A 44 12.68 34.71 25.19
C ILE A 44 12.18 35.89 24.35
N GLU A 45 12.68 36.10 23.13
CA GLU A 45 12.12 37.09 22.19
C GLU A 45 10.66 36.77 21.81
N VAL A 46 10.34 35.51 21.48
CA VAL A 46 8.95 35.08 21.23
C VAL A 46 8.04 35.40 22.42
N LEU A 47 8.52 35.17 23.64
CA LEU A 47 7.80 35.51 24.88
C LEU A 47 7.60 37.02 25.06
N LYS A 48 8.56 37.86 24.67
CA LYS A 48 8.40 39.32 24.69
C LYS A 48 7.32 39.77 23.71
N LEU A 49 7.34 39.27 22.47
CA LEU A 49 6.34 39.61 21.45
C LEU A 49 4.94 39.12 21.83
N LEU A 50 4.79 37.87 22.28
CA LEU A 50 3.55 37.34 22.85
C LEU A 50 3.02 38.25 23.98
N LYS A 51 3.90 38.84 24.78
CA LYS A 51 3.51 39.67 25.94
C LYS A 51 3.04 41.04 25.47
N LYS A 52 3.70 41.61 24.46
CA LYS A 52 3.31 42.88 23.85
C LYS A 52 1.98 42.76 23.10
N GLN A 53 1.77 41.66 22.37
CA GLN A 53 0.62 41.47 21.50
C GLN A 53 -0.64 40.99 22.23
N TYR A 54 -0.52 40.05 23.17
CA TYR A 54 -1.67 39.49 23.88
C TYR A 54 -1.80 39.97 25.33
N ASN A 55 -0.78 40.61 25.91
CA ASN A 55 -0.80 41.27 27.24
C ASN A 55 -1.38 40.43 28.40
N GLY A 56 -1.26 39.10 28.35
CA GLY A 56 -1.80 38.17 29.34
C GLY A 56 -3.14 37.54 28.98
N ASN A 57 -3.78 37.95 27.88
CA ASN A 57 -4.92 37.28 27.28
C ASN A 57 -4.51 35.92 26.67
N LEU A 58 -5.52 35.12 26.32
CA LEU A 58 -5.35 33.82 25.69
C LEU A 58 -4.93 33.96 24.22
N PHE A 59 -4.01 33.09 23.80
CA PHE A 59 -3.52 32.95 22.43
C PHE A 59 -3.36 31.46 22.09
N GLY A 60 -3.36 31.13 20.80
CA GLY A 60 -3.33 29.77 20.30
C GLY A 60 -1.95 29.21 19.94
N VAL A 61 -1.96 27.95 19.52
CA VAL A 61 -0.79 27.23 19.01
C VAL A 61 -0.44 27.70 17.60
N GLU A 62 -1.41 28.12 16.78
CA GLU A 62 -1.11 28.85 15.55
C GLU A 62 -0.42 30.19 15.90
N ASP A 63 -1.00 31.02 16.78
CA ASP A 63 -0.41 32.31 17.19
C ASP A 63 1.03 32.19 17.71
N VAL A 64 1.34 31.11 18.45
CA VAL A 64 2.73 30.83 18.89
C VAL A 64 3.60 30.35 17.75
N GLN A 65 3.10 29.47 16.87
CA GLN A 65 3.88 29.00 15.72
C GLN A 65 4.22 30.17 14.78
N ASP A 66 3.27 31.03 14.50
CA ASP A 66 3.43 32.21 13.64
C ASP A 66 4.37 33.26 14.28
N LEU A 67 4.34 33.43 15.62
CA LEU A 67 5.30 34.29 16.33
C LEU A 67 6.70 33.68 16.46
N VAL A 68 6.82 32.35 16.55
CA VAL A 68 8.13 31.67 16.48
C VAL A 68 8.75 31.86 15.09
N GLU A 69 7.97 31.69 14.04
CA GLU A 69 8.40 31.91 12.66
C GLU A 69 8.85 33.36 12.44
N LYS A 70 8.06 34.33 12.94
CA LYS A 70 8.40 35.75 12.90
C LYS A 70 9.73 36.06 13.59
N VAL A 71 9.93 35.62 14.84
CA VAL A 71 11.17 35.91 15.59
C VAL A 71 12.39 35.25 14.94
N LEU A 72 12.26 34.02 14.43
CA LEU A 72 13.36 33.37 13.73
C LEU A 72 13.77 34.12 12.44
N ILE A 73 12.84 34.81 11.78
CA ILE A 73 13.13 35.62 10.60
C ILE A 73 13.74 36.97 11.00
N GLU A 74 13.12 37.70 11.94
CA GLU A 74 13.57 39.02 12.39
C GLU A 74 14.95 39.00 13.08
N ALA A 75 15.31 37.89 13.75
CA ALA A 75 16.63 37.68 14.34
C ALA A 75 17.68 37.09 13.35
N GLY A 76 17.36 36.96 12.06
CA GLY A 76 18.30 36.50 11.02
C GLY A 76 18.47 34.98 10.86
N HIS A 77 17.73 34.16 11.63
CA HIS A 77 17.78 32.69 11.58
C HIS A 77 16.82 32.08 10.53
N ALA A 78 16.76 32.68 9.33
CA ALA A 78 15.79 32.32 8.29
C ALA A 78 15.81 30.83 7.86
N ARG A 79 16.97 30.15 7.93
CA ARG A 79 17.09 28.71 7.63
C ARG A 79 16.32 27.86 8.66
N THR A 80 16.46 28.19 9.94
CA THR A 80 15.76 27.53 11.06
C THR A 80 14.25 27.75 10.98
N ALA A 81 13.81 28.97 10.66
CA ALA A 81 12.39 29.27 10.43
C ALA A 81 11.75 28.34 9.39
N LYS A 82 12.43 28.16 8.24
CA LYS A 82 11.96 27.29 7.16
C LYS A 82 11.81 25.83 7.59
N ALA A 83 12.76 25.29 8.37
CA ALA A 83 12.67 23.92 8.87
C ALA A 83 11.54 23.71 9.88
N TYR A 84 11.25 24.73 10.71
CA TYR A 84 10.14 24.72 11.67
C TYR A 84 8.77 24.62 10.96
N ILE A 85 8.56 25.47 9.94
CA ILE A 85 7.33 25.51 9.12
C ILE A 85 7.04 24.14 8.48
N LEU A 86 8.03 23.54 7.85
CA LEU A 86 7.88 22.25 7.15
C LEU A 86 7.51 21.10 8.11
N HIS A 87 8.04 21.09 9.34
CA HIS A 87 7.69 20.07 10.33
C HIS A 87 6.25 20.20 10.85
N ARG A 88 5.75 21.44 10.99
CA ARG A 88 4.37 21.79 11.38
C ARG A 88 3.36 21.28 10.35
N ASP A 89 3.61 21.57 9.08
CA ASP A 89 2.71 21.25 7.97
C ASP A 89 2.52 19.74 7.79
N ARG A 90 3.63 18.99 7.67
CA ARG A 90 3.65 17.52 7.49
C ARG A 90 2.84 16.74 8.54
N ARG A 91 2.73 17.26 9.77
CA ARG A 91 1.97 16.64 10.88
C ARG A 91 0.46 16.88 10.81
N THR A 92 0.01 17.87 10.05
CA THR A 92 -1.42 18.15 9.81
C THR A 92 -1.97 17.17 8.79
N ARG A 93 -1.33 17.11 7.61
CA ARG A 93 -1.73 16.29 6.45
C ARG A 93 -1.92 14.80 6.74
N MET A 94 -1.14 14.24 7.67
CA MET A 94 -1.28 12.83 8.08
C MET A 94 -2.57 12.51 8.85
N ARG A 95 -3.33 13.51 9.32
CA ARG A 95 -4.61 13.33 10.02
C ARG A 95 -5.79 13.36 9.08
N ASP A 96 -5.86 14.39 8.24
CA ASP A 96 -6.90 14.59 7.22
C ASP A 96 -6.96 13.34 6.30
N ALA A 97 -5.78 12.77 6.05
CA ALA A 97 -5.59 11.49 5.37
C ALA A 97 -6.34 10.27 5.89
N LYS A 98 -6.78 10.25 7.15
CA LYS A 98 -7.54 9.11 7.70
C LYS A 98 -9.05 9.26 7.49
N GLY A 99 -9.56 10.48 7.37
CA GLY A 99 -10.97 10.74 7.03
C GLY A 99 -11.24 10.36 5.59
N GLU A 100 -10.56 11.02 4.65
CA GLU A 100 -10.73 10.88 3.19
C GLU A 100 -10.64 9.43 2.67
N LEU A 101 -9.96 8.52 3.39
CA LEU A 101 -9.90 7.10 3.03
C LEU A 101 -11.18 6.33 3.40
N MET A 102 -11.82 6.65 4.52
CA MET A 102 -13.05 5.98 4.94
C MET A 102 -14.21 6.38 4.04
N ASP A 103 -14.32 7.69 3.75
CA ASP A 103 -15.33 8.26 2.85
C ASP A 103 -15.26 7.58 1.45
N ALA A 104 -14.05 7.40 0.92
CA ALA A 104 -13.84 6.73 -0.37
C ALA A 104 -14.17 5.22 -0.36
N VAL A 105 -14.09 4.54 0.80
CA VAL A 105 -14.48 3.12 0.92
C VAL A 105 -15.99 2.97 0.97
N GLU A 106 -16.69 3.92 1.62
CA GLU A 106 -18.16 3.99 1.64
C GLU A 106 -18.71 4.13 0.21
N GLU A 107 -18.19 5.09 -0.57
CA GLU A 107 -18.54 5.32 -1.98
C GLU A 107 -18.36 4.06 -2.86
N ILE A 108 -17.25 3.32 -2.71
CA ILE A 108 -16.97 2.09 -3.47
C ILE A 108 -17.93 0.95 -3.10
N LEU A 109 -18.47 0.93 -1.87
CA LEU A 109 -19.43 -0.09 -1.45
C LEU A 109 -20.83 0.20 -2.01
N GLU A 110 -21.25 1.46 -2.03
CA GLU A 110 -22.55 1.90 -2.55
C GLU A 110 -22.61 1.87 -4.08
N GLU A 111 -21.69 2.56 -4.77
CA GLU A 111 -21.71 2.72 -6.22
C GLU A 111 -20.63 1.90 -6.96
N THR A 112 -20.69 1.92 -8.30
CA THR A 112 -19.65 1.32 -9.15
C THR A 112 -18.74 2.42 -9.66
N ASN A 113 -17.51 2.50 -9.17
CA ASN A 113 -16.54 3.47 -9.69
C ASN A 113 -16.21 3.17 -11.18
N ARG A 114 -16.47 4.15 -12.05
CA ARG A 114 -16.29 4.07 -13.53
C ARG A 114 -15.04 4.81 -14.05
N GLU A 115 -14.00 5.00 -13.22
CA GLU A 115 -12.74 5.64 -13.66
C GLU A 115 -12.01 4.86 -14.79
N ASN A 116 -12.29 3.56 -14.95
CA ASN A 116 -11.70 2.68 -15.96
C ASN A 116 -12.76 1.74 -16.54
N ALA A 117 -13.13 1.92 -17.82
CA ALA A 117 -14.21 1.15 -18.45
C ALA A 117 -13.89 -0.34 -18.69
N ASN A 118 -12.68 -0.80 -18.39
CA ASN A 118 -12.29 -2.22 -18.42
C ASN A 118 -12.34 -2.90 -17.03
N ILE A 119 -12.81 -2.23 -15.97
CA ILE A 119 -13.08 -2.84 -14.65
C ILE A 119 -14.55 -3.30 -14.59
N SER A 120 -14.79 -4.55 -14.15
CA SER A 120 -16.14 -5.08 -13.87
C SER A 120 -16.66 -4.66 -12.49
N ASN A 121 -17.94 -4.84 -12.20
CA ASN A 121 -18.51 -4.63 -10.84
C ASN A 121 -18.60 -5.94 -10.03
N SER A 122 -17.65 -6.86 -10.23
CA SER A 122 -17.61 -8.11 -9.45
C SER A 122 -17.11 -7.85 -8.01
N PRO A 123 -17.39 -8.75 -7.04
CA PRO A 123 -16.83 -8.64 -5.70
C PRO A 123 -15.29 -8.52 -5.70
N SER A 124 -14.60 -9.27 -6.56
CA SER A 124 -13.14 -9.16 -6.78
C SER A 124 -12.72 -7.77 -7.23
N ALA A 125 -13.51 -7.11 -8.06
CA ALA A 125 -13.22 -5.76 -8.54
C ALA A 125 -13.47 -4.69 -7.47
N LYS A 126 -14.53 -4.81 -6.64
CA LYS A 126 -14.72 -3.92 -5.47
C LYS A 126 -13.57 -4.06 -4.46
N MET A 127 -13.10 -5.28 -4.21
CA MET A 127 -11.92 -5.52 -3.35
C MET A 127 -10.64 -4.88 -3.92
N LEU A 128 -10.44 -4.95 -5.24
CA LEU A 128 -9.34 -4.27 -5.93
C LEU A 128 -9.44 -2.73 -5.80
N GLN A 129 -10.65 -2.16 -5.92
CA GLN A 129 -10.89 -0.73 -5.76
C GLN A 129 -10.61 -0.23 -4.33
N ILE A 130 -11.01 -0.99 -3.29
CA ILE A 130 -10.71 -0.68 -1.88
C ILE A 130 -9.19 -0.73 -1.64
N ALA A 131 -8.50 -1.76 -2.13
CA ALA A 131 -7.05 -1.88 -2.03
C ALA A 131 -6.31 -0.74 -2.77
N SER A 132 -6.86 -0.27 -3.89
CA SER A 132 -6.38 0.90 -4.64
C SER A 132 -6.48 2.18 -3.82
N ALA A 133 -7.64 2.46 -3.21
CA ALA A 133 -7.86 3.65 -2.37
C ALA A 133 -6.89 3.71 -1.18
N ALA A 134 -6.74 2.60 -0.43
CA ALA A 134 -5.80 2.50 0.69
C ALA A 134 -4.34 2.71 0.24
N SER A 135 -3.96 2.13 -0.90
CA SER A 135 -2.61 2.26 -1.44
C SER A 135 -2.30 3.69 -1.89
N LYS A 136 -3.21 4.34 -2.63
CA LYS A 136 -3.10 5.77 -3.02
C LYS A 136 -2.83 6.67 -1.81
N ARG A 137 -3.55 6.43 -0.69
CA ARG A 137 -3.36 7.20 0.56
C ARG A 137 -2.00 6.97 1.20
N TYR A 138 -1.52 5.71 1.24
CA TYR A 138 -0.21 5.39 1.80
C TYR A 138 0.92 6.12 1.06
N TYR A 139 0.94 6.08 -0.27
CA TYR A 139 2.06 6.67 -1.01
C TYR A 139 2.11 8.20 -0.89
N LEU A 140 0.98 8.90 -1.04
CA LEU A 140 0.93 10.36 -0.91
C LEU A 140 1.37 10.88 0.46
N THR A 141 1.18 10.08 1.52
CA THR A 141 1.44 10.51 2.90
C THR A 141 2.73 9.96 3.51
N ARG A 142 3.28 8.86 3.00
CA ARG A 142 4.43 8.14 3.58
C ARG A 142 5.61 7.93 2.64
N LEU A 143 5.40 7.77 1.32
CA LEU A 143 6.47 7.39 0.37
C LEU A 143 6.89 8.55 -0.54
N ILE A 144 5.94 9.29 -1.10
CA ILE A 144 6.20 10.30 -2.12
C ILE A 144 6.66 11.61 -1.44
N PRO A 145 7.70 12.28 -1.96
CA PRO A 145 8.14 13.58 -1.47
C PRO A 145 7.02 14.63 -1.46
N GLU A 146 7.02 15.45 -0.43
CA GLU A 146 5.90 16.34 -0.08
C GLU A 146 5.51 17.33 -1.19
N GLU A 147 6.50 17.86 -1.92
CA GLU A 147 6.33 18.74 -3.09
C GLU A 147 5.53 18.05 -4.21
N MET A 148 5.84 16.78 -4.48
CA MET A 148 5.22 15.97 -5.55
C MET A 148 3.81 15.51 -5.17
N SER A 149 3.61 15.11 -3.91
CA SER A 149 2.28 14.77 -3.37
C SER A 149 1.32 15.96 -3.44
N LEU A 150 1.78 17.17 -3.09
CA LEU A 150 0.98 18.39 -3.22
C LEU A 150 0.61 18.68 -4.66
N ALA A 151 1.58 18.60 -5.58
CA ALA A 151 1.33 18.88 -6.99
C ALA A 151 0.25 17.94 -7.57
N HIS A 152 0.23 16.68 -7.12
CA HIS A 152 -0.85 15.73 -7.42
C HIS A 152 -2.21 16.07 -6.79
N GLN A 153 -2.21 16.43 -5.50
CA GLN A 153 -3.43 16.73 -4.75
C GLN A 153 -4.11 18.01 -5.21
N ARG A 154 -3.34 19.06 -5.48
CA ARG A 154 -3.85 20.34 -5.98
C ARG A 154 -4.42 20.22 -7.40
N GLY A 155 -3.83 19.36 -8.24
CA GLY A 155 -4.16 19.25 -9.67
C GLY A 155 -3.18 19.96 -10.61
N ASP A 156 -1.94 20.19 -10.16
CA ASP A 156 -0.87 20.77 -11.00
C ASP A 156 -0.30 19.70 -11.96
N LEU A 157 -0.21 18.47 -11.47
CA LEU A 157 0.11 17.27 -12.23
C LEU A 157 -0.76 16.08 -11.77
N HIS A 158 -0.72 14.98 -12.51
CA HIS A 158 -1.36 13.72 -12.14
C HIS A 158 -0.39 12.56 -12.29
N ILE A 159 0.05 12.02 -11.14
CA ILE A 159 0.78 10.75 -11.06
C ILE A 159 -0.22 9.64 -11.36
N HIS A 160 -0.12 9.02 -12.53
CA HIS A 160 -0.96 7.88 -12.89
C HIS A 160 -0.57 6.66 -12.05
N ASP A 161 -1.51 5.73 -11.87
CA ASP A 161 -1.22 4.42 -11.29
C ASP A 161 -0.62 4.48 -9.88
N LEU A 162 -1.05 5.50 -9.12
CA LEU A 162 -0.54 5.87 -7.82
C LEU A 162 -0.71 4.74 -6.79
N ASP A 163 -1.77 3.92 -6.87
CA ASP A 163 -2.01 2.70 -6.09
C ASP A 163 -0.92 1.63 -6.21
N PHE A 164 -0.03 1.75 -7.19
CA PHE A 164 1.04 0.81 -7.45
C PHE A 164 2.42 1.49 -7.49
N TYR A 165 2.55 2.68 -6.89
CA TYR A 165 3.75 3.53 -7.01
C TYR A 165 5.08 2.83 -6.68
N GLY A 166 5.11 1.98 -5.64
CA GLY A 166 6.35 1.43 -5.11
C GLY A 166 6.40 -0.08 -4.90
N LYS A 167 5.31 -0.82 -5.10
CA LYS A 167 5.32 -2.28 -4.95
C LYS A 167 5.92 -2.98 -6.16
N THR A 168 6.13 -2.25 -7.25
CA THR A 168 5.88 -2.76 -8.59
C THR A 168 6.37 -1.74 -9.63
N LEU A 169 6.80 -2.17 -10.82
CA LEU A 169 6.63 -1.32 -12.01
C LEU A 169 5.12 -0.97 -12.18
N THR A 170 4.17 -1.82 -11.68
CA THR A 170 2.69 -1.80 -11.36
C THR A 170 1.80 -3.14 -11.39
N CYS A 171 1.93 -4.16 -10.47
CA CYS A 171 0.93 -5.26 -10.12
C CYS A 171 1.30 -6.43 -9.09
N VAL A 172 0.35 -6.90 -8.22
CA VAL A 172 0.06 -8.32 -7.70
C VAL A 172 0.68 -8.99 -6.35
N PRO A 173 0.00 -9.99 -5.62
CA PRO A 173 0.26 -10.42 -4.16
C PRO A 173 0.07 -11.91 -3.53
N ASP A 174 0.48 -12.13 -2.23
CA ASP A 174 0.17 -13.03 -0.98
C ASP A 174 0.16 -14.64 -0.77
N PHE A 175 0.22 -15.16 0.52
CA PHE A 175 -0.46 -16.37 1.21
C PHE A 175 0.26 -17.31 2.33
N GLU A 176 -0.51 -18.08 3.19
CA GLU A 176 -0.21 -19.30 4.10
C GLU A 176 -0.35 -19.39 5.72
N TYR A 177 0.59 -19.02 6.63
CA TYR A 177 0.82 -19.48 8.08
C TYR A 177 0.71 -18.38 9.21
N THR A 178 0.54 -18.64 10.55
CA THR A 178 0.32 -17.51 11.52
C THR A 178 0.42 -17.66 13.09
N LEU A 179 0.32 -16.53 13.84
CA LEU A 179 -0.15 -16.45 15.25
C LEU A 179 -1.61 -15.94 15.28
N ILE A 180 -2.42 -16.27 16.30
CA ILE A 180 -3.75 -15.66 16.49
C ILE A 180 -3.92 -14.97 17.85
N ARG A 181 -4.89 -14.08 17.97
CA ARG A 181 -5.37 -13.48 19.22
C ARG A 181 -6.86 -13.76 19.33
N ASP A 182 -7.32 -14.26 20.46
CA ASP A 182 -8.73 -14.63 20.63
C ASP A 182 -9.66 -13.44 20.95
N SER A 183 -10.96 -13.72 21.01
CA SER A 183 -12.02 -12.75 21.31
C SER A 183 -11.98 -12.16 22.72
N GLN A 184 -11.08 -12.61 23.59
CA GLN A 184 -10.79 -11.98 24.90
C GLN A 184 -9.49 -11.18 24.88
N GLY A 185 -8.79 -11.14 23.73
CA GLY A 185 -7.55 -10.40 23.51
C GLY A 185 -6.28 -11.18 23.85
N GLU A 186 -6.37 -12.47 24.19
CA GLU A 186 -5.22 -13.32 24.52
C GLU A 186 -4.49 -13.79 23.26
N VAL A 187 -3.16 -13.59 23.24
CA VAL A 187 -2.28 -13.92 22.11
C VAL A 187 -1.85 -15.39 22.19
N LYS A 188 -2.23 -16.19 21.18
CA LYS A 188 -2.04 -17.64 21.09
C LYS A 188 -1.35 -18.00 19.77
N ARG A 189 -0.15 -18.57 19.85
CA ARG A 189 0.51 -19.17 18.68
C ARG A 189 -0.18 -20.49 18.36
N VAL A 190 -0.86 -20.56 17.22
CA VAL A 190 -1.63 -21.74 16.81
C VAL A 190 -1.09 -22.37 15.54
N LYS A 191 -1.56 -23.59 15.30
CA LYS A 191 -1.50 -24.27 14.00
C LYS A 191 -2.92 -24.31 13.43
N PHE A 192 -3.08 -24.62 12.16
CA PHE A 192 -4.39 -24.79 11.55
C PHE A 192 -5.30 -25.82 12.30
N ASP A 193 -4.73 -26.82 12.97
CA ASP A 193 -5.44 -27.72 13.91
C ASP A 193 -6.20 -27.04 15.06
N PHE A 194 -5.90 -25.77 15.37
CA PHE A 194 -6.69 -25.02 16.35
C PHE A 194 -8.13 -24.83 15.88
N PHE A 195 -8.32 -24.60 14.57
CA PHE A 195 -9.64 -24.39 13.99
C PHE A 195 -10.46 -25.68 13.90
N ASN A 196 -9.81 -26.86 13.76
CA ASN A 196 -10.45 -28.18 13.94
C ASN A 196 -11.27 -28.22 15.25
N CYS A 197 -10.60 -28.05 16.39
CA CYS A 197 -11.26 -28.12 17.71
C CYS A 197 -12.20 -26.96 18.00
N LEU A 198 -12.17 -25.89 17.20
CA LEU A 198 -13.07 -24.74 17.32
C LEU A 198 -14.37 -24.99 16.56
N ILE A 199 -14.28 -25.61 15.37
CA ILE A 199 -15.42 -26.12 14.59
C ILE A 199 -16.15 -27.21 15.38
N ASP A 200 -15.45 -28.25 15.85
CA ASP A 200 -16.06 -29.40 16.56
C ASP A 200 -16.72 -29.03 17.92
N LYS A 201 -16.50 -27.80 18.42
CA LYS A 201 -17.11 -27.28 19.67
C LYS A 201 -18.27 -26.31 19.44
N LEU A 202 -18.39 -25.74 18.24
CA LEU A 202 -19.36 -24.70 17.88
C LEU A 202 -20.39 -25.22 16.87
N ASP A 203 -20.66 -26.53 16.94
CA ASP A 203 -21.41 -27.45 16.05
C ASP A 203 -22.82 -26.99 15.59
N ILE A 204 -23.28 -25.83 16.05
CA ILE A 204 -24.59 -25.23 15.79
C ILE A 204 -24.55 -24.20 14.64
N ASN A 205 -23.35 -23.74 14.22
CA ASN A 205 -23.16 -22.64 13.25
C ASN A 205 -22.22 -23.01 12.07
N VAL A 206 -22.00 -24.29 11.78
CA VAL A 206 -21.09 -24.74 10.70
C VAL A 206 -21.86 -24.93 9.39
N ASN A 207 -21.46 -24.24 8.33
CA ASN A 207 -22.04 -24.39 6.98
C ASN A 207 -21.19 -25.36 6.14
N VAL A 208 -21.81 -26.23 5.33
CA VAL A 208 -21.07 -27.14 4.44
C VAL A 208 -21.25 -26.74 2.98
N ILE A 209 -20.14 -26.49 2.29
CA ILE A 209 -20.09 -26.04 0.88
C ILE A 209 -19.11 -26.96 0.13
N GLU A 210 -19.57 -27.63 -0.93
CA GLU A 210 -18.77 -28.53 -1.78
C GLU A 210 -17.94 -29.62 -1.03
N GLY A 211 -18.41 -30.04 0.15
CA GLY A 211 -17.71 -31.03 1.00
C GLY A 211 -16.63 -30.45 1.91
N ALA A 212 -16.54 -29.12 2.02
CA ALA A 212 -15.78 -28.40 3.03
C ALA A 212 -16.73 -27.78 4.08
N GLU A 213 -16.33 -27.83 5.34
CA GLU A 213 -17.01 -27.20 6.48
C GLU A 213 -16.46 -25.78 6.67
N VAL A 214 -17.35 -24.79 6.87
CA VAL A 214 -17.01 -23.36 7.01
C VAL A 214 -17.59 -22.83 8.31
N LEU A 215 -16.76 -22.12 9.08
CA LEU A 215 -17.13 -21.50 10.35
C LEU A 215 -16.69 -20.02 10.37
N ASP A 216 -17.65 -19.13 10.59
CA ASP A 216 -17.37 -17.71 10.86
C ASP A 216 -16.86 -17.52 12.29
N LEU A 217 -15.77 -16.77 12.45
CA LEU A 217 -14.99 -16.72 13.69
C LEU A 217 -14.90 -15.31 14.30
N ASP A 218 -16.05 -14.84 14.76
CA ASP A 218 -16.15 -13.47 15.25
C ASP A 218 -15.31 -13.22 16.53
N GLY A 219 -14.62 -12.08 16.54
CA GLY A 219 -13.70 -11.66 17.59
C GLY A 219 -12.28 -12.26 17.55
N TYR A 220 -11.97 -13.26 16.71
CA TYR A 220 -10.60 -13.75 16.56
C TYR A 220 -9.76 -12.85 15.64
N GLN A 221 -8.44 -12.84 15.87
CA GLN A 221 -7.45 -12.01 15.19
C GLN A 221 -6.20 -12.83 14.84
N ILE A 222 -5.34 -12.34 13.94
CA ILE A 222 -4.23 -13.06 13.29
C ILE A 222 -3.03 -12.13 13.07
N LEU A 223 -1.78 -12.61 13.18
CA LEU A 223 -0.60 -11.74 13.00
C LEU A 223 -0.25 -11.56 11.52
N GLY A 224 -0.39 -10.32 11.05
CA GLY A 224 0.08 -9.83 9.75
C GLY A 224 1.29 -8.89 9.84
N ARG A 225 1.73 -8.37 8.68
CA ARG A 225 2.90 -7.47 8.55
C ARG A 225 2.80 -6.21 9.43
N SER A 226 1.59 -5.84 9.83
CA SER A 226 1.24 -4.63 10.59
C SER A 226 0.95 -4.90 12.08
N GLY A 227 0.75 -6.15 12.50
CA GLY A 227 0.21 -6.50 13.83
C GLY A 227 -0.98 -7.45 13.78
N TRP A 228 -1.95 -7.30 14.69
CA TRP A 228 -3.09 -8.23 14.88
C TRP A 228 -4.33 -7.82 14.06
N THR A 229 -4.49 -8.43 12.88
CA THR A 229 -5.61 -8.32 11.91
C THR A 229 -6.81 -9.18 12.35
N LYS A 230 -8.06 -8.95 11.91
CA LYS A 230 -9.22 -9.82 12.25
C LYS A 230 -9.28 -11.10 11.37
N ILE A 231 -9.67 -12.25 11.94
CA ILE A 231 -10.12 -13.44 11.19
C ILE A 231 -11.62 -13.29 10.96
N ASN A 232 -12.07 -13.50 9.73
CA ASN A 232 -13.47 -13.43 9.35
C ASN A 232 -14.10 -14.83 9.34
N SER A 233 -13.54 -15.76 8.56
CA SER A 233 -13.99 -17.14 8.44
C SER A 233 -12.82 -18.14 8.38
N VAL A 234 -13.09 -19.40 8.71
CA VAL A 234 -12.17 -20.52 8.46
C VAL A 234 -12.91 -21.67 7.78
N MET A 235 -12.36 -22.10 6.65
CA MET A 235 -12.80 -23.27 5.90
C MET A 235 -11.94 -24.50 6.23
N ARG A 236 -12.55 -25.68 6.26
CA ARG A 236 -11.97 -26.98 6.61
C ARG A 236 -12.43 -28.06 5.59
N ARG A 237 -11.52 -28.73 4.89
CA ARG A 237 -11.84 -29.85 3.96
C ARG A 237 -11.02 -31.10 4.27
N LYS A 238 -11.54 -32.33 4.09
CA LYS A 238 -10.68 -33.52 4.21
C LYS A 238 -9.61 -33.56 3.10
N LEU A 239 -8.49 -34.24 3.35
CA LEU A 239 -7.52 -34.56 2.29
C LEU A 239 -8.20 -35.40 1.20
N ARG A 240 -7.84 -35.16 -0.07
CA ARG A 240 -8.35 -35.92 -1.21
C ARG A 240 -7.63 -37.27 -1.33
N GLU A 241 -8.30 -38.26 -1.89
CA GLU A 241 -7.72 -39.60 -2.10
C GLU A 241 -6.49 -39.50 -3.02
N GLY A 242 -5.31 -39.85 -2.49
CA GLY A 242 -4.00 -39.70 -3.16
C GLY A 242 -3.21 -38.41 -2.84
N GLU A 243 -3.70 -37.52 -1.97
CA GLU A 243 -2.99 -36.32 -1.49
C GLU A 243 -2.04 -36.67 -0.31
N ASN A 244 -0.78 -36.20 -0.29
CA ASN A 244 0.21 -36.50 0.76
C ASN A 244 0.68 -35.25 1.54
N LEU A 245 0.92 -35.42 2.85
CA LEU A 245 1.43 -34.41 3.78
C LEU A 245 2.92 -34.61 4.11
N TYR A 246 3.69 -33.52 4.10
CA TYR A 246 5.14 -33.52 4.33
C TYR A 246 5.50 -32.73 5.59
N ARG A 247 6.26 -33.36 6.49
CA ARG A 247 6.71 -32.78 7.76
C ARG A 247 8.20 -32.43 7.72
N ILE A 248 8.51 -31.14 7.67
CA ILE A 248 9.89 -30.61 7.59
C ILE A 248 10.33 -30.15 8.99
N LYS A 249 11.41 -30.71 9.54
CA LYS A 249 11.97 -30.40 10.87
C LYS A 249 13.27 -29.61 10.75
N THR A 250 13.44 -28.53 11.52
CA THR A 250 14.73 -27.81 11.67
C THR A 250 15.36 -27.98 13.05
N ARG A 251 16.65 -27.64 13.20
CA ARG A 251 17.46 -27.88 14.40
C ARG A 251 16.97 -27.12 15.64
N LYS A 252 16.49 -25.87 15.49
CA LYS A 252 15.96 -25.05 16.59
C LYS A 252 14.50 -24.61 16.38
N GLY A 253 13.79 -25.15 15.37
CA GLY A 253 12.45 -24.68 14.97
C GLY A 253 11.33 -25.71 15.13
N LEU A 254 10.08 -25.22 15.18
CA LEU A 254 8.88 -26.06 15.10
C LEU A 254 8.71 -26.61 13.68
N PRO A 255 8.36 -27.90 13.51
CA PRO A 255 8.23 -28.48 12.18
C PRO A 255 7.06 -27.93 11.35
N LEU A 256 7.35 -27.56 10.10
CA LEU A 256 6.35 -27.23 9.06
C LEU A 256 5.64 -28.52 8.62
N HIS A 257 4.34 -28.45 8.37
CA HIS A 257 3.50 -29.55 7.91
C HIS A 257 2.64 -29.05 6.75
N LEU A 258 3.04 -29.34 5.52
CA LEU A 258 2.45 -28.75 4.31
C LEU A 258 2.08 -29.85 3.32
N THR A 259 1.07 -29.65 2.47
CA THR A 259 0.82 -30.59 1.36
C THR A 259 1.91 -30.44 0.30
N GLY A 260 2.17 -31.50 -0.47
CA GLY A 260 3.34 -31.59 -1.35
C GLY A 260 3.55 -30.45 -2.35
N GLU A 261 2.51 -29.70 -2.71
CA GLU A 261 2.58 -28.61 -3.68
C GLU A 261 2.96 -27.23 -3.09
N HIS A 262 2.87 -27.04 -1.76
CA HIS A 262 3.26 -25.80 -1.08
C HIS A 262 4.77 -25.53 -1.26
N LYS A 263 5.18 -24.27 -1.49
CA LYS A 263 6.57 -23.90 -1.83
C LYS A 263 7.24 -23.13 -0.69
N VAL A 264 8.40 -23.59 -0.23
CA VAL A 264 9.13 -23.05 0.94
C VAL A 264 10.52 -22.53 0.52
N PRO A 265 10.96 -21.34 0.96
CA PRO A 265 12.32 -20.87 0.73
C PRO A 265 13.34 -21.60 1.63
N VAL A 266 14.38 -22.16 1.02
CA VAL A 266 15.49 -22.85 1.70
C VAL A 266 16.86 -22.40 1.17
N LEU A 267 17.84 -22.31 2.05
CA LEU A 267 19.25 -22.09 1.77
C LEU A 267 19.94 -23.45 1.59
N ARG A 268 20.39 -23.77 0.38
CA ARG A 268 21.09 -25.02 0.03
C ARG A 268 22.47 -24.66 -0.54
N PHE A 269 23.54 -25.16 0.08
CA PHE A 269 24.93 -24.81 -0.25
C PHE A 269 25.24 -23.29 -0.26
N GLY A 270 24.65 -22.53 0.67
CA GLY A 270 24.87 -21.07 0.76
C GLY A 270 24.08 -20.22 -0.23
N LYS A 271 23.11 -20.79 -0.98
CA LYS A 271 22.19 -20.06 -1.85
C LYS A 271 20.73 -20.33 -1.50
N GLU A 272 19.93 -19.27 -1.45
CA GLU A 272 18.46 -19.34 -1.25
C GLU A 272 17.77 -19.83 -2.54
N ILE A 273 16.84 -20.77 -2.41
CA ILE A 273 16.03 -21.36 -3.48
C ILE A 273 14.63 -21.72 -2.96
N LEU A 274 13.60 -21.55 -3.79
CA LEU A 274 12.22 -21.92 -3.44
C LEU A 274 11.93 -23.37 -3.84
N VAL A 275 11.54 -24.22 -2.89
CA VAL A 275 11.42 -25.67 -3.07
C VAL A 275 10.05 -26.15 -2.60
N GLN A 276 9.33 -26.93 -3.41
CA GLN A 276 8.08 -27.56 -2.98
C GLN A 276 8.31 -28.46 -1.75
N ALA A 277 7.35 -28.53 -0.82
CA ALA A 277 7.48 -29.23 0.46
C ALA A 277 7.93 -30.70 0.30
N LYS A 278 7.44 -31.39 -0.75
CA LYS A 278 7.84 -32.76 -1.12
C LYS A 278 9.30 -32.92 -1.58
N ASN A 279 9.98 -31.82 -1.91
CA ASN A 279 11.32 -31.79 -2.51
C ASN A 279 12.43 -31.22 -1.58
N ILE A 280 12.08 -30.86 -0.34
CA ILE A 280 13.03 -30.38 0.68
C ILE A 280 13.85 -31.55 1.23
N LYS A 281 15.13 -31.33 1.54
CA LYS A 281 16.07 -32.38 1.95
C LYS A 281 16.84 -31.99 3.22
N LYS A 282 17.30 -33.01 3.95
CA LYS A 282 18.18 -32.83 5.12
C LYS A 282 19.49 -32.16 4.70
N GLY A 283 19.82 -31.02 5.30
CA GLY A 283 20.96 -30.17 4.93
C GLY A 283 20.59 -28.82 4.29
N ASP A 284 19.31 -28.60 3.99
CA ASP A 284 18.75 -27.28 3.65
C ASP A 284 18.70 -26.36 4.89
N GLN A 285 18.55 -25.04 4.75
CA GLN A 285 18.39 -24.10 5.89
C GLN A 285 17.21 -23.15 5.69
N LEU A 286 16.34 -22.95 6.68
CA LEU A 286 15.24 -21.98 6.61
C LEU A 286 15.69 -20.58 7.07
N LEU A 287 15.04 -19.55 6.53
CA LEU A 287 15.25 -18.13 6.87
C LEU A 287 14.15 -17.59 7.80
N ASN A 288 14.48 -16.56 8.60
CA ASN A 288 13.58 -15.95 9.57
C ASN A 288 13.90 -14.45 9.77
N GLY A 289 12.87 -13.63 9.99
CA GLY A 289 12.99 -12.17 10.13
C GLY A 289 13.41 -11.70 11.53
N ALA A 290 14.18 -10.61 11.58
CA ALA A 290 14.57 -9.92 12.84
C ALA A 290 13.58 -8.79 13.19
N ARG A 291 13.38 -8.54 14.48
CA ARG A 291 12.40 -7.59 15.02
C ARG A 291 13.07 -6.32 15.55
N GLU A 292 12.57 -5.17 15.15
CA GLU A 292 12.59 -3.96 15.98
C GLU A 292 11.14 -3.48 16.14
N PHE A 293 10.72 -3.24 17.38
CA PHE A 293 9.41 -2.67 17.71
C PHE A 293 9.58 -1.18 18.01
N GLU A 294 8.65 -0.33 17.57
CA GLU A 294 8.66 1.09 17.94
C GLU A 294 8.63 1.26 19.47
N GLU A 295 9.59 2.02 20.01
CA GLU A 295 9.73 2.21 21.46
C GLU A 295 8.56 3.01 22.05
N SER A 296 7.74 2.36 22.88
CA SER A 296 6.76 3.06 23.71
C SER A 296 7.47 3.77 24.87
N SER A 297 7.33 5.09 24.96
CA SER A 297 7.95 5.90 26.03
C SER A 297 7.04 6.15 27.24
N GLU A 298 5.72 5.99 27.10
CA GLU A 298 4.74 6.23 28.17
C GLU A 298 3.57 5.22 28.14
N ILE A 299 2.97 4.97 29.30
CA ILE A 299 1.75 4.15 29.47
C ILE A 299 0.54 5.09 29.60
N PRO A 300 -0.53 4.96 28.79
CA PRO A 300 -1.73 5.82 28.85
C PRO A 300 -2.67 5.47 30.01
N VAL A 301 -2.18 5.63 31.24
CA VAL A 301 -2.83 5.22 32.50
C VAL A 301 -4.27 5.74 32.63
N LEU A 302 -4.58 6.99 32.24
CA LEU A 302 -5.96 7.50 32.34
C LEU A 302 -6.94 6.67 31.51
N ASP A 303 -6.64 6.47 30.23
CA ASP A 303 -7.53 5.76 29.31
C ASP A 303 -7.64 4.28 29.67
N LEU A 304 -6.55 3.67 30.16
CA LEU A 304 -6.57 2.30 30.67
C LEU A 304 -7.42 2.15 31.96
N PHE A 305 -7.30 3.08 32.91
CA PHE A 305 -8.16 3.09 34.10
C PHE A 305 -9.64 3.26 33.70
N VAL A 306 -9.94 4.13 32.73
CA VAL A 306 -11.31 4.36 32.22
C VAL A 306 -11.86 3.14 31.48
N ALA A 307 -11.06 2.45 30.68
CA ALA A 307 -11.45 1.16 30.10
C ALA A 307 -11.76 0.13 31.21
N LYS A 308 -10.91 0.06 32.24
CA LYS A 308 -11.03 -0.86 33.39
C LYS A 308 -11.96 -0.39 34.51
N ARG A 309 -12.71 0.70 34.33
CA ARG A 309 -13.52 1.34 35.39
C ARG A 309 -14.53 0.42 36.07
N LYS A 310 -15.09 -0.56 35.34
CA LYS A 310 -16.06 -1.55 35.85
C LYS A 310 -15.41 -2.69 36.63
N GLU A 311 -14.13 -2.99 36.36
CA GLU A 311 -13.36 -4.04 37.05
C GLU A 311 -12.75 -3.53 38.37
N ILE A 312 -12.70 -2.21 38.57
CA ILE A 312 -12.18 -1.55 39.77
C ILE A 312 -13.34 -1.40 40.78
N PRO A 313 -13.46 -2.24 41.82
CA PRO A 313 -14.72 -2.43 42.59
C PRO A 313 -15.11 -1.27 43.50
N TYR A 314 -14.29 -0.22 43.54
CA TYR A 314 -14.48 1.01 44.31
C TYR A 314 -14.53 2.25 43.40
N GLY A 315 -14.60 2.05 42.08
CA GLY A 315 -14.70 3.11 41.08
C GLY A 315 -13.45 3.98 40.92
N ILE A 316 -13.47 4.79 39.87
CA ILE A 316 -12.40 5.73 39.52
C ILE A 316 -12.91 7.16 39.51
N THR A 317 -12.01 8.11 39.73
CA THR A 317 -12.29 9.55 39.63
C THR A 317 -11.17 10.22 38.85
N ILE A 318 -11.54 10.92 37.79
CA ILE A 318 -10.64 11.76 37.00
C ILE A 318 -10.59 13.12 37.70
N ARG A 319 -9.40 13.56 38.12
CA ARG A 319 -9.17 14.91 38.66
C ARG A 319 -8.71 15.86 37.57
N ASN A 320 -8.83 17.17 37.85
CA ASN A 320 -8.60 18.28 36.91
C ASN A 320 -9.64 18.37 35.78
N ALA A 321 -10.81 17.76 35.99
CA ALA A 321 -11.87 17.67 34.99
C ALA A 321 -12.40 19.03 34.51
N GLN A 322 -12.29 20.11 35.28
CA GLN A 322 -12.69 21.45 34.83
C GLN A 322 -11.90 21.88 33.59
N LYS A 323 -10.64 21.43 33.42
CA LYS A 323 -9.84 21.72 32.22
C LYS A 323 -10.39 21.02 30.98
N LEU A 324 -10.87 19.77 31.14
CA LEU A 324 -11.56 19.04 30.09
C LEU A 324 -12.91 19.69 29.75
N ILE A 325 -13.74 19.98 30.75
CA ILE A 325 -15.08 20.56 30.55
C ILE A 325 -15.00 21.98 29.96
N HIS A 326 -14.03 22.78 30.39
CA HIS A 326 -13.79 24.11 29.83
C HIS A 326 -13.30 24.02 28.38
N TRP A 327 -12.44 23.03 28.07
CA TRP A 327 -12.06 22.80 26.68
C TRP A 327 -13.24 22.35 25.82
N LEU A 328 -14.03 21.38 26.26
CA LEU A 328 -15.15 20.87 25.48
C LEU A 328 -16.18 21.98 25.19
N ARG A 329 -16.47 22.83 26.18
CA ARG A 329 -17.27 24.07 26.00
C ARG A 329 -16.69 25.08 25.03
N TYR A 330 -15.37 25.09 24.86
CA TYR A 330 -14.67 26.02 23.98
C TYR A 330 -14.59 25.48 22.53
N LYS A 331 -14.52 24.16 22.34
CA LYS A 331 -14.37 23.56 21.00
C LYS A 331 -15.68 23.20 20.31
N TYR A 332 -16.72 22.89 21.08
CA TYR A 332 -17.96 22.36 20.56
C TYR A 332 -19.12 23.28 20.93
N ASP A 333 -19.62 24.06 19.95
CA ASP A 333 -20.67 25.07 20.16
C ASP A 333 -22.01 24.44 20.61
N ASP A 334 -22.22 23.17 20.30
CA ASP A 334 -23.37 22.36 20.69
C ASP A 334 -23.24 21.75 22.11
N PHE A 335 -22.10 21.91 22.78
CA PHE A 335 -21.76 21.20 24.02
C PHE A 335 -22.67 21.56 25.21
N LYS A 336 -23.72 20.77 25.41
CA LYS A 336 -24.73 20.95 26.46
C LYS A 336 -24.50 20.05 27.68
N PHE A 337 -23.31 20.09 28.28
CA PHE A 337 -23.04 19.41 29.56
C PHE A 337 -23.26 20.32 30.77
N LYS A 338 -24.37 20.08 31.48
CA LYS A 338 -24.55 20.55 32.87
C LYS A 338 -23.83 19.57 33.80
N LEU A 339 -22.85 20.05 34.55
CA LEU A 339 -22.18 19.24 35.57
C LEU A 339 -23.21 18.88 36.65
N THR A 340 -23.55 17.61 36.79
CA THR A 340 -24.52 17.15 37.80
C THR A 340 -23.88 17.25 39.18
N VAL A 341 -24.13 18.35 39.89
CA VAL A 341 -23.64 18.53 41.26
C VAL A 341 -24.42 17.60 42.19
N GLY A 342 -23.90 16.38 42.36
CA GLY A 342 -24.45 15.36 43.25
C GLY A 342 -24.59 15.86 44.69
N THR A 343 -25.75 15.61 45.26
CA THR A 343 -26.22 16.07 46.57
C THR A 343 -25.40 15.51 47.75
N LYS A 344 -24.29 16.17 48.09
CA LYS A 344 -23.89 16.43 49.49
C LYS A 344 -22.79 17.47 49.57
N GLN A 345 -22.99 18.49 50.41
CA GLN A 345 -22.03 19.55 50.65
C GLN A 345 -20.68 18.98 51.15
N SER A 346 -19.63 19.23 50.37
CA SER A 346 -18.31 19.52 50.94
C SER A 346 -17.81 20.81 50.27
N SER A 347 -17.14 21.67 51.03
CA SER A 347 -17.02 23.10 50.76
C SER A 347 -15.97 23.49 49.69
N LYS A 348 -15.79 22.68 48.65
CA LYS A 348 -14.95 23.00 47.47
C LYS A 348 -15.62 22.50 46.18
N GLY A 349 -15.97 23.43 45.28
CA GLY A 349 -16.64 23.14 44.01
C GLY A 349 -15.86 22.14 43.14
N GLY A 350 -16.55 21.12 42.62
CA GLY A 350 -15.93 19.91 42.07
C GLY A 350 -15.05 20.13 40.83
N ASN A 351 -13.83 19.63 40.88
CA ASN A 351 -12.87 19.57 39.77
C ASN A 351 -12.64 18.11 39.30
N PHE A 352 -13.73 17.34 39.28
CA PHE A 352 -13.72 15.88 39.17
C PHE A 352 -14.80 15.38 38.21
N LEU A 353 -14.53 14.27 37.53
CA LEU A 353 -15.51 13.44 36.82
C LEU A 353 -15.40 12.01 37.32
N SER A 354 -16.53 11.30 37.40
CA SER A 354 -16.51 9.84 37.51
C SER A 354 -15.97 9.20 36.23
N GLY A 355 -15.54 7.94 36.33
CA GLY A 355 -15.10 7.15 35.17
C GLY A 355 -16.11 7.10 34.03
N ASP A 356 -17.40 7.01 34.36
CA ASP A 356 -18.48 6.91 33.36
C ASP A 356 -18.84 8.26 32.73
N GLU A 357 -18.76 9.37 33.47
CA GLU A 357 -18.95 10.70 32.88
C GLU A 357 -17.80 11.05 31.92
N TYR A 358 -16.55 10.77 32.30
CA TYR A 358 -15.41 10.95 31.39
C TYR A 358 -15.50 10.04 30.16
N ALA A 359 -15.92 8.77 30.33
CA ALA A 359 -16.11 7.85 29.21
C ALA A 359 -17.14 8.40 28.20
N LYS A 360 -18.33 8.81 28.66
CA LYS A 360 -19.36 9.41 27.79
C LYS A 360 -18.85 10.65 27.06
N LEU A 361 -18.10 11.51 27.75
CA LEU A 361 -17.50 12.70 27.14
C LEU A 361 -16.43 12.34 26.09
N ALA A 362 -15.64 11.28 26.31
CA ALA A 362 -14.63 10.78 25.38
C ALA A 362 -15.22 9.99 24.19
N GLU A 363 -16.43 9.45 24.34
CA GLU A 363 -17.21 8.77 23.30
C GLU A 363 -17.95 9.77 22.41
N THR A 364 -18.52 10.83 22.99
CA THR A 364 -19.31 11.84 22.24
C THR A 364 -18.42 12.92 21.61
N TYR A 365 -17.32 13.28 22.27
CA TYR A 365 -16.42 14.32 21.82
C TYR A 365 -15.00 13.76 21.77
N TYR A 366 -14.28 14.03 20.67
CA TYR A 366 -12.85 13.74 20.61
C TYR A 366 -12.18 14.39 21.82
N ILE A 367 -11.25 13.72 22.51
CA ILE A 367 -10.42 14.33 23.56
C ILE A 367 -8.96 14.05 23.21
N PRO A 368 -8.20 15.03 22.70
CA PRO A 368 -6.83 14.78 22.28
C PRO A 368 -5.83 14.74 23.45
N TYR A 369 -4.60 14.31 23.17
CA TYR A 369 -3.53 14.03 24.15
C TYR A 369 -3.27 15.17 25.15
N GLU A 370 -3.09 16.41 24.67
CA GLU A 370 -2.67 17.55 25.51
C GLU A 370 -3.67 18.07 26.56
N VAL A 371 -4.91 17.58 26.61
CA VAL A 371 -5.84 17.75 27.73
C VAL A 371 -5.84 16.51 28.60
N LYS A 372 -5.79 15.31 28.00
CA LYS A 372 -5.64 14.06 28.75
C LYS A 372 -4.42 14.14 29.67
N GLN A 373 -3.26 14.59 29.18
CA GLN A 373 -2.02 14.74 29.98
C GLN A 373 -2.17 15.66 31.22
N GLN A 374 -3.17 16.54 31.25
CA GLN A 374 -3.43 17.46 32.36
C GLN A 374 -4.37 16.88 33.42
N LEU A 375 -5.00 15.76 33.10
CA LEU A 375 -5.85 15.01 33.99
C LEU A 375 -4.99 14.02 34.79
N THR A 376 -5.47 13.66 35.97
CA THR A 376 -4.84 12.62 36.81
C THR A 376 -5.92 11.66 37.25
N VAL A 377 -5.64 10.37 37.28
CA VAL A 377 -6.59 9.37 37.73
C VAL A 377 -6.34 8.95 39.18
N THR A 378 -7.42 8.80 39.93
CA THR A 378 -7.42 8.22 41.28
C THR A 378 -8.58 7.24 41.41
N THR A 379 -8.60 6.50 42.50
CA THR A 379 -9.74 5.69 42.93
C THR A 379 -10.76 6.58 43.64
N THR A 380 -12.03 6.20 43.68
CA THR A 380 -13.03 6.98 44.44
C THR A 380 -12.63 7.04 45.92
N LYS A 381 -12.61 8.24 46.49
CA LYS A 381 -12.10 8.54 47.86
C LYS A 381 -10.60 8.25 48.08
N GLY A 382 -9.83 7.96 47.03
CA GLY A 382 -8.37 7.80 47.11
C GLY A 382 -7.65 9.12 47.41
N ASN A 383 -6.54 9.06 48.16
CA ASN A 383 -5.69 10.22 48.48
C ASN A 383 -4.54 10.42 47.47
N LYS A 384 -3.99 9.33 46.92
CA LYS A 384 -2.95 9.31 45.87
C LYS A 384 -3.55 9.36 44.46
N SER A 385 -2.81 9.86 43.48
CA SER A 385 -3.24 9.96 42.08
C SER A 385 -2.09 9.72 41.11
N LEU A 386 -2.38 9.12 39.97
CA LEU A 386 -1.43 8.88 38.88
C LEU A 386 -1.62 9.89 37.75
N PRO A 387 -0.54 10.26 37.02
CA PRO A 387 -0.67 11.05 35.79
C PRO A 387 -1.47 10.28 34.73
N ALA A 388 -2.04 11.00 33.75
CA ALA A 388 -2.74 10.35 32.65
C ALA A 388 -1.84 9.52 31.72
N TYR A 389 -0.55 9.87 31.67
CA TYR A 389 0.50 9.13 31.00
C TYR A 389 1.65 8.91 31.99
N LEU A 390 2.12 7.68 32.16
CA LEU A 390 3.19 7.29 33.08
C LEU A 390 4.43 6.87 32.26
N PRO A 391 5.56 7.58 32.36
CA PRO A 391 6.77 7.23 31.60
C PRO A 391 7.29 5.81 31.89
N ILE A 392 7.81 5.16 30.85
CA ILE A 392 8.42 3.83 30.94
C ILE A 392 9.91 4.01 31.25
N THR A 393 10.24 4.08 32.53
CA THR A 393 11.61 4.26 33.01
C THR A 393 12.27 2.92 33.40
N PRO A 394 13.61 2.85 33.46
CA PRO A 394 14.33 1.73 34.08
C PRO A 394 13.78 1.32 35.44
N GLU A 395 13.42 2.28 36.28
CA GLU A 395 12.92 2.08 37.64
C GLU A 395 11.53 1.45 37.64
N LEU A 396 10.64 1.85 36.72
CA LEU A 396 9.33 1.20 36.57
C LEU A 396 9.50 -0.24 36.09
N MET A 397 10.47 -0.49 35.20
CA MET A 397 10.77 -1.83 34.68
C MET A 397 11.33 -2.74 35.79
N ARG A 398 12.30 -2.29 36.59
CA ARG A 398 12.82 -3.04 37.76
C ARG A 398 11.70 -3.32 38.77
N LEU A 399 10.92 -2.29 39.14
CA LEU A 399 9.81 -2.43 40.09
C LEU A 399 8.74 -3.41 39.62
N LEU A 400 8.45 -3.48 38.31
CA LEU A 400 7.55 -4.48 37.75
C LEU A 400 8.13 -5.89 37.83
N GLY A 401 9.43 -6.07 37.58
CA GLY A 401 10.12 -7.33 37.83
C GLY A 401 9.93 -7.80 39.27
N TYR A 402 10.27 -6.96 40.25
CA TYR A 402 10.13 -7.26 41.68
C TYR A 402 8.68 -7.52 42.12
N ILE A 403 7.68 -6.87 41.51
CA ILE A 403 6.26 -7.11 41.82
C ILE A 403 5.77 -8.45 41.25
N LEU A 404 6.33 -8.93 40.14
CA LEU A 404 5.93 -10.19 39.51
C LEU A 404 6.65 -11.43 40.09
N SER A 405 7.82 -11.25 40.71
CA SER A 405 8.49 -12.30 41.49
C SER A 405 8.07 -12.29 42.96
N GLU A 406 8.37 -11.20 43.66
CA GLU A 406 8.32 -11.10 45.13
C GLU A 406 7.09 -10.35 45.68
N GLY A 407 6.15 -9.97 44.80
CA GLY A 407 5.04 -9.08 45.10
C GLY A 407 3.73 -9.77 45.50
N HIS A 408 3.23 -9.47 46.71
CA HIS A 408 1.92 -9.86 47.20
C HIS A 408 0.97 -8.66 47.34
N ILE A 409 -0.10 -8.63 46.54
CA ILE A 409 -1.09 -7.53 46.54
C ILE A 409 -2.23 -7.82 47.54
N ASN A 410 -2.35 -7.00 48.60
CA ASN A 410 -3.42 -7.11 49.59
C ASN A 410 -4.67 -6.31 49.17
N ILE A 411 -5.84 -6.94 49.31
CA ILE A 411 -7.14 -6.46 48.84
C ILE A 411 -8.18 -6.34 49.97
N ALA A 412 -7.83 -6.72 51.22
CA ALA A 412 -8.76 -6.69 52.35
C ALA A 412 -9.23 -5.26 52.69
N THR A 413 -10.45 -5.15 53.21
CA THR A 413 -11.36 -4.01 53.01
C THR A 413 -10.98 -2.66 53.62
N SER A 414 -9.87 -2.57 54.36
CA SER A 414 -9.38 -1.32 54.98
C SER A 414 -7.96 -0.89 54.56
N ASN A 415 -7.14 -1.77 53.99
CA ASN A 415 -5.72 -1.46 53.72
C ASN A 415 -5.25 -2.08 52.38
N ARG A 416 -5.35 -1.30 51.30
CA ARG A 416 -4.97 -1.70 49.93
C ARG A 416 -3.53 -1.33 49.66
N SER A 417 -2.68 -2.34 49.52
CA SER A 417 -1.23 -2.18 49.44
C SER A 417 -0.57 -3.33 48.68
N ILE A 418 0.65 -3.11 48.21
CA ILE A 418 1.49 -4.14 47.57
C ILE A 418 2.70 -4.36 48.48
N ALA A 419 2.85 -5.58 49.02
CA ALA A 419 4.00 -5.97 49.81
C ALA A 419 5.01 -6.68 48.90
N ILE A 420 6.28 -6.27 48.91
CA ILE A 420 7.37 -6.88 48.17
C ILE A 420 8.41 -7.34 49.21
N VAL A 421 8.60 -8.65 49.34
CA VAL A 421 9.40 -9.25 50.42
C VAL A 421 10.61 -9.94 49.81
N ASN A 422 11.82 -9.52 50.16
CA ASN A 422 13.05 -10.17 49.71
C ASN A 422 14.12 -10.01 50.79
N GLN A 423 14.95 -11.03 51.02
CA GLN A 423 15.95 -11.02 52.09
C GLN A 423 17.17 -10.11 51.82
N SER A 424 17.45 -9.76 50.56
CA SER A 424 18.63 -8.99 50.18
C SER A 424 18.45 -7.51 50.56
N PRO A 425 19.35 -6.92 51.38
CA PRO A 425 19.28 -5.51 51.74
C PRO A 425 19.32 -4.57 50.53
N ASP A 426 20.07 -4.93 49.49
CA ASP A 426 20.27 -4.12 48.28
C ASP A 426 19.01 -4.09 47.40
N ILE A 427 18.35 -5.23 47.20
CA ILE A 427 17.05 -5.33 46.52
C ILE A 427 16.00 -4.52 47.29
N GLN A 428 15.99 -4.61 48.62
CA GLN A 428 15.11 -3.81 49.47
C GLN A 428 15.38 -2.29 49.37
N ALA A 429 16.60 -1.87 49.00
CA ALA A 429 16.95 -0.48 48.74
C ALA A 429 16.56 -0.03 47.31
N ASP A 430 16.78 -0.85 46.28
CA ASP A 430 16.37 -0.50 44.90
C ASP A 430 14.84 -0.50 44.75
N ILE A 431 14.09 -1.36 45.45
CA ILE A 431 12.62 -1.27 45.50
C ILE A 431 12.17 0.11 46.03
N GLU A 432 12.82 0.62 47.08
CA GLU A 432 12.50 1.92 47.68
C GLU A 432 12.92 3.08 46.75
N HIS A 433 14.08 2.96 46.09
CA HIS A 433 14.54 3.89 45.06
C HIS A 433 13.58 3.95 43.86
N CYS A 434 13.14 2.79 43.35
CA CYS A 434 12.23 2.72 42.22
C CYS A 434 10.85 3.30 42.54
N VAL A 435 10.27 3.00 43.71
CA VAL A 435 9.00 3.60 44.14
C VAL A 435 9.11 5.13 44.26
N ASN A 436 10.23 5.63 44.76
CA ASN A 436 10.48 7.07 44.86
C ASN A 436 10.56 7.74 43.48
N ASN A 437 11.35 7.20 42.54
CA ASN A 437 11.48 7.80 41.21
C ASN A 437 10.22 7.68 40.34
N VAL A 438 9.50 6.56 40.42
CA VAL A 438 8.32 6.29 39.57
C VAL A 438 7.06 7.01 40.06
N PHE A 439 6.87 7.10 41.39
CA PHE A 439 5.63 7.63 41.97
C PHE A 439 5.81 8.86 42.85
N ASN A 440 7.05 9.32 43.10
CA ASN A 440 7.39 10.36 44.06
C ASN A 440 6.78 10.06 45.45
N ASP A 441 6.93 8.81 45.89
CA ASP A 441 6.32 8.28 47.11
C ASP A 441 7.31 7.40 47.90
N ARG A 442 6.97 7.02 49.13
CA ARG A 442 7.83 6.19 49.98
C ARG A 442 7.16 4.87 50.37
N THR A 443 7.94 3.79 50.38
CA THR A 443 7.51 2.50 50.91
C THR A 443 7.52 2.48 52.43
N THR A 444 6.65 1.69 53.06
CA THR A 444 6.70 1.41 54.51
C THR A 444 7.39 0.07 54.77
N VAL A 445 8.17 -0.07 55.84
CA VAL A 445 8.83 -1.33 56.19
C VAL A 445 7.81 -2.31 56.79
N LEU A 446 7.79 -3.54 56.26
CA LEU A 446 6.96 -4.65 56.73
C LEU A 446 7.79 -5.62 57.56
N TYR A 447 7.27 -6.02 58.74
CA TYR A 447 7.80 -7.07 59.60
C TYR A 447 6.77 -8.19 59.73
N THR A 448 7.15 -9.43 59.46
CA THR A 448 6.29 -10.61 59.65
C THR A 448 6.48 -11.21 61.04
N SER A 449 5.39 -11.72 61.62
CA SER A 449 5.38 -12.28 62.98
C SER A 449 5.15 -13.80 62.96
N ASN A 450 6.22 -14.58 62.74
CA ASN A 450 6.46 -15.86 63.42
C ASN A 450 7.79 -16.53 62.99
N LEU A 451 8.48 -17.12 63.98
CA LEU A 451 9.59 -18.08 63.89
C LEU A 451 10.89 -17.65 63.16
N ARG A 452 11.84 -17.23 64.02
CA ARG A 452 13.32 -17.26 63.91
C ARG A 452 14.09 -16.53 62.80
N ASP A 453 13.49 -16.08 61.69
CA ASP A 453 14.18 -15.17 60.75
C ASP A 453 13.35 -13.94 60.38
N LYS A 454 13.86 -12.74 60.71
CA LYS A 454 13.20 -11.46 60.40
C LYS A 454 13.47 -11.02 58.97
N GLN A 455 12.68 -11.51 58.01
CA GLN A 455 12.67 -10.93 56.66
C GLN A 455 12.06 -9.51 56.69
N LYS A 456 12.74 -8.54 56.08
CA LYS A 456 12.26 -7.15 55.92
C LYS A 456 11.63 -7.02 54.54
N GLY A 457 10.37 -6.59 54.46
CA GLY A 457 9.70 -6.27 53.19
C GLY A 457 9.44 -4.77 53.02
N ARG A 458 9.10 -4.35 51.80
CA ARG A 458 8.57 -3.02 51.48
C ARG A 458 7.09 -3.06 51.16
N LEU A 459 6.34 -2.09 51.65
CA LEU A 459 4.90 -1.93 51.44
C LEU A 459 4.61 -0.65 50.67
N LEU A 460 4.11 -0.76 49.44
CA LEU A 460 3.61 0.34 48.64
C LEU A 460 2.14 0.59 49.00
N ASN A 461 1.87 1.70 49.69
CA ASN A 461 0.55 2.04 50.21
C ASN A 461 -0.20 2.99 49.26
N GLY A 462 -1.32 2.52 48.72
CA GLY A 462 -2.19 3.37 47.90
C GLY A 462 -3.12 2.56 47.01
N SER A 463 -4.41 2.78 47.17
CA SER A 463 -5.44 2.10 46.38
C SER A 463 -5.31 2.32 44.87
N VAL A 464 -4.74 3.46 44.44
CA VAL A 464 -4.44 3.73 43.03
C VAL A 464 -3.26 2.91 42.49
N TYR A 465 -2.25 2.61 43.33
CA TYR A 465 -1.13 1.73 42.94
C TYR A 465 -1.59 0.27 42.90
N THR A 466 -2.36 -0.17 43.91
CA THR A 466 -3.06 -1.47 43.86
C THR A 466 -3.91 -1.59 42.59
N ALA A 467 -4.62 -0.53 42.19
CA ALA A 467 -5.42 -0.55 40.97
C ALA A 467 -4.58 -0.58 39.69
N LEU A 468 -3.50 0.21 39.64
CA LEU A 468 -2.55 0.24 38.52
C LEU A 468 -1.97 -1.15 38.27
N PHE A 469 -1.29 -1.74 39.26
CA PHE A 469 -0.63 -3.01 39.05
C PHE A 469 -1.62 -4.16 38.86
N ARG A 470 -2.68 -4.27 39.70
CA ARG A 470 -3.62 -5.40 39.64
C ARG A 470 -4.56 -5.39 38.43
N TYR A 471 -5.25 -4.26 38.20
CA TYR A 471 -6.37 -4.20 37.25
C TYR A 471 -5.98 -3.59 35.89
N VAL A 472 -4.94 -2.76 35.85
CA VAL A 472 -4.55 -2.00 34.65
C VAL A 472 -3.31 -2.56 33.97
N LEU A 473 -2.28 -2.96 34.73
CA LEU A 473 -1.09 -3.65 34.22
C LEU A 473 -1.19 -5.18 34.31
N GLY A 474 -2.20 -5.71 35.01
CA GLY A 474 -2.54 -7.13 35.01
C GLY A 474 -1.71 -8.03 35.94
N ALA A 475 -0.98 -7.48 36.91
CA ALA A 475 -0.26 -8.25 37.93
C ALA A 475 -1.26 -9.01 38.83
N LYS A 476 -1.45 -10.31 38.54
CA LYS A 476 -2.46 -11.15 39.21
C LYS A 476 -1.91 -11.67 40.55
N THR A 477 -2.77 -11.83 41.56
CA THR A 477 -2.38 -12.23 42.94
C THR A 477 -2.00 -13.69 43.15
N ASN A 478 -2.18 -14.54 42.15
CA ASN A 478 -2.05 -15.98 42.31
C ASN A 478 -0.94 -16.46 41.38
N ALA A 479 0.05 -17.17 41.93
CA ALA A 479 1.30 -17.54 41.25
C ALA A 479 1.12 -18.24 39.89
N PHE A 480 0.02 -18.94 39.66
CA PHE A 480 -0.33 -19.64 38.41
C PHE A 480 -0.64 -18.71 37.24
N ASN A 481 -1.13 -17.50 37.52
CA ASN A 481 -1.69 -16.61 36.51
C ASN A 481 -0.88 -15.30 36.38
N ILE A 482 0.36 -15.27 36.88
CA ILE A 482 1.29 -14.16 36.70
C ILE A 482 1.62 -14.02 35.21
N ASP A 483 1.66 -12.78 34.72
CA ASP A 483 1.87 -12.51 33.30
C ASP A 483 2.76 -11.28 33.10
N ILE A 484 3.52 -11.26 32.01
CA ILE A 484 4.35 -10.10 31.62
C ILE A 484 3.46 -9.09 30.88
N PRO A 485 3.38 -7.82 31.34
CA PRO A 485 2.63 -6.78 30.65
C PRO A 485 3.15 -6.57 29.23
N ASN A 486 2.25 -6.52 28.24
CA ASN A 486 2.64 -6.54 26.82
C ASN A 486 3.58 -5.39 26.40
N PHE A 487 3.54 -4.23 27.08
CA PHE A 487 4.44 -3.12 26.77
C PHE A 487 5.92 -3.43 27.10
N VAL A 488 6.19 -4.36 28.02
CA VAL A 488 7.55 -4.82 28.35
C VAL A 488 8.19 -5.53 27.15
N ILE A 489 7.40 -6.25 26.37
CA ILE A 489 7.86 -6.95 25.14
C ILE A 489 8.20 -5.95 24.02
N ASN A 490 7.55 -4.78 24.03
CA ASN A 490 7.75 -3.71 23.05
C ASN A 490 8.71 -2.61 23.56
N ALA A 491 9.28 -2.76 24.75
CA ALA A 491 10.26 -1.82 25.29
C ALA A 491 11.63 -1.98 24.63
N SER A 492 12.48 -0.95 24.75
CA SER A 492 13.87 -1.00 24.27
C SER A 492 14.66 -2.15 24.90
N THR A 493 15.70 -2.61 24.22
CA THR A 493 16.60 -3.67 24.73
C THR A 493 17.17 -3.33 26.12
N GLN A 494 17.42 -2.04 26.39
CA GLN A 494 17.87 -1.54 27.70
C GLN A 494 16.75 -1.58 28.76
N LEU A 495 15.53 -1.14 28.44
CA LEU A 495 14.40 -1.18 29.36
C LEU A 495 13.99 -2.63 29.69
N LYS A 496 14.07 -3.53 28.71
CA LYS A 496 13.91 -4.99 28.90
C LYS A 496 14.94 -5.56 29.88
N ALA A 497 16.19 -5.07 29.82
CA ALA A 497 17.25 -5.50 30.74
C ALA A 497 16.87 -5.23 32.19
N HIS A 498 16.38 -4.02 32.48
CA HIS A 498 15.93 -3.63 33.81
C HIS A 498 14.70 -4.41 34.30
N PHE A 499 13.77 -4.78 33.42
CA PHE A 499 12.68 -5.68 33.81
C PHE A 499 13.18 -7.09 34.15
N LEU A 500 14.07 -7.63 33.32
CA LEU A 500 14.65 -8.95 33.53
C LEU A 500 15.50 -9.00 34.81
N GLN A 501 16.25 -7.94 35.11
CA GLN A 501 16.98 -7.77 36.37
C GLN A 501 16.04 -7.94 37.57
N GLY A 502 15.01 -7.10 37.70
CA GLY A 502 14.10 -7.18 38.84
C GLY A 502 13.34 -8.50 38.98
N LEU A 503 13.08 -9.19 37.85
CA LEU A 503 12.42 -10.50 37.85
C LEU A 503 13.36 -11.63 38.31
N PHE A 504 14.59 -11.67 37.81
CA PHE A 504 15.58 -12.68 38.14
C PHE A 504 16.25 -12.47 39.51
N ASP A 505 16.36 -11.24 39.99
CA ASP A 505 16.84 -10.91 41.34
C ASP A 505 15.93 -11.47 42.46
N GLY A 506 14.64 -11.71 42.14
CA GLY A 506 13.69 -12.42 43.00
C GLY A 506 13.75 -13.94 42.81
N ASP A 507 13.19 -14.43 41.69
CA ASP A 507 12.93 -15.88 41.48
C ASP A 507 13.98 -16.60 40.60
N GLY A 508 15.06 -15.92 40.21
CA GLY A 508 16.11 -16.48 39.36
C GLY A 508 16.97 -17.53 40.07
N HIS A 509 17.17 -18.68 39.43
CA HIS A 509 18.06 -19.73 39.92
C HIS A 509 19.38 -19.74 39.16
N TYR A 510 20.47 -19.52 39.89
CA TYR A 510 21.83 -19.48 39.35
C TYR A 510 22.65 -20.63 39.97
N GLY A 511 23.00 -21.63 39.15
CA GLY A 511 23.82 -22.78 39.57
C GLY A 511 25.04 -22.98 38.68
N GLU A 512 26.05 -23.71 39.16
CA GLU A 512 27.36 -23.86 38.50
C GLU A 512 27.34 -24.35 37.04
N LYS A 513 26.22 -24.98 36.61
CA LYS A 513 26.06 -25.56 35.27
C LYS A 513 24.83 -25.05 34.50
N ARG A 514 24.03 -24.15 35.09
CA ARG A 514 22.84 -23.57 34.44
C ARG A 514 22.36 -22.30 35.14
N ILE A 515 21.89 -21.35 34.34
CA ILE A 515 20.98 -20.30 34.78
C ILE A 515 19.57 -20.79 34.43
N ALA A 516 18.62 -20.65 35.35
CA ALA A 516 17.23 -21.05 35.13
C ALA A 516 16.24 -20.12 35.82
N TYR A 517 15.01 -20.08 35.31
CA TYR A 517 13.89 -19.40 35.95
C TYR A 517 12.72 -20.39 36.07
N SER A 518 12.27 -20.65 37.29
CA SER A 518 11.22 -21.63 37.58
C SER A 518 9.96 -20.92 38.06
N THR A 519 8.82 -21.21 37.44
CA THR A 519 7.53 -20.66 37.85
C THR A 519 6.43 -21.72 37.72
N VAL A 520 5.33 -21.51 38.44
CA VAL A 520 4.09 -22.28 38.29
C VAL A 520 3.10 -21.62 37.32
N SER A 521 3.47 -20.48 36.73
CA SER A 521 2.68 -19.88 35.64
C SER A 521 3.26 -20.23 34.27
N GLU A 522 2.47 -20.96 33.50
CA GLU A 522 2.76 -21.19 32.08
C GLU A 522 2.82 -19.88 31.27
N GLN A 523 2.00 -18.89 31.63
CA GLN A 523 1.92 -17.60 30.94
C GLN A 523 3.23 -16.81 31.11
N LEU A 524 3.67 -16.63 32.36
CA LEU A 524 4.97 -16.04 32.67
C LEU A 524 6.10 -16.81 31.98
N ALA A 525 6.11 -18.15 32.07
CA ALA A 525 7.17 -18.96 31.46
C ALA A 525 7.27 -18.78 29.93
N ARG A 526 6.14 -18.82 29.22
CA ARG A 526 6.10 -18.66 27.77
C ARG A 526 6.45 -17.24 27.33
N LYS A 527 5.95 -16.20 28.00
CA LYS A 527 6.31 -14.82 27.67
C LYS A 527 7.74 -14.47 28.05
N LEU A 528 8.28 -15.02 29.14
CA LEU A 528 9.69 -14.82 29.52
C LEU A 528 10.64 -15.44 28.49
N SER A 529 10.30 -16.61 27.95
CA SER A 529 11.06 -17.23 26.86
C SER A 529 11.04 -16.36 25.60
N LEU A 530 9.88 -15.80 25.24
CA LEU A 530 9.74 -14.86 24.11
C LEU A 530 10.53 -13.54 24.35
N LEU A 531 10.54 -13.04 25.59
CA LEU A 531 11.24 -11.82 25.98
C LEU A 531 12.76 -12.01 25.90
N LEU A 532 13.28 -13.12 26.44
CA LEU A 532 14.70 -13.49 26.36
C LEU A 532 15.14 -13.73 24.90
N GLN A 533 14.33 -14.43 24.10
CA GLN A 533 14.59 -14.56 22.66
C GLN A 533 14.61 -13.21 21.93
N SER A 534 13.78 -12.24 22.34
CA SER A 534 13.74 -10.90 21.72
C SER A 534 15.01 -10.06 21.94
N ILE A 535 15.87 -10.47 22.86
CA ILE A 535 17.19 -9.86 23.13
C ILE A 535 18.35 -10.80 22.77
N GLY A 536 18.08 -11.88 22.01
CA GLY A 536 19.10 -12.82 21.53
C GLY A 536 19.48 -13.95 22.50
N VAL A 537 18.79 -14.12 23.64
CA VAL A 537 19.12 -15.15 24.64
C VAL A 537 18.33 -16.43 24.38
N GLU A 538 19.03 -17.53 24.04
CA GLU A 538 18.40 -18.83 23.82
C GLU A 538 17.99 -19.53 25.14
N THR A 539 16.79 -20.13 25.16
CA THR A 539 16.19 -20.78 26.34
C THR A 539 15.50 -22.09 25.98
N THR A 540 15.51 -23.08 26.87
CA THR A 540 14.64 -24.27 26.81
C THR A 540 13.58 -24.25 27.90
N LEU A 541 12.33 -24.52 27.55
CA LEU A 541 11.23 -24.64 28.51
C LEU A 541 11.01 -26.11 28.87
N TYR A 542 11.27 -26.47 30.13
CA TYR A 542 10.94 -27.78 30.69
C TYR A 542 9.64 -27.71 31.48
N HIS A 543 8.68 -28.56 31.11
CA HIS A 543 7.41 -28.73 31.83
C HIS A 543 7.47 -30.01 32.68
N ARG A 544 7.02 -29.91 33.92
CA ARG A 544 6.86 -31.04 34.84
C ARG A 544 5.47 -31.03 35.47
N GLU A 545 4.67 -32.03 35.11
CA GLU A 545 3.42 -32.34 35.81
C GLU A 545 3.75 -32.84 37.23
N THR A 546 3.25 -32.13 38.25
CA THR A 546 3.48 -32.54 39.64
C THR A 546 2.29 -33.37 40.12
N LYS A 547 2.43 -34.70 40.09
CA LYS A 547 1.46 -35.63 40.70
C LYS A 547 1.51 -35.52 42.22
N GLY A 548 0.53 -34.84 42.81
CA GLY A 548 0.06 -35.07 44.18
C GLY A 548 1.08 -34.97 45.31
N THR A 549 1.80 -33.85 45.44
CA THR A 549 2.48 -33.53 46.72
C THR A 549 1.51 -32.87 47.69
N GLY A 550 1.28 -33.50 48.84
CA GLY A 550 0.44 -32.96 49.90
C GLY A 550 1.13 -31.81 50.64
N VAL A 551 0.44 -30.68 50.80
CA VAL A 551 0.88 -29.58 51.66
C VAL A 551 0.72 -30.01 53.11
N VAL A 552 1.83 -30.32 53.78
CA VAL A 552 1.85 -30.69 55.19
C VAL A 552 1.99 -29.45 56.05
N VAL A 553 1.03 -29.22 56.96
CA VAL A 553 1.10 -28.18 57.99
C VAL A 553 0.94 -28.86 59.35
N ASN A 554 1.87 -28.61 60.28
CA ASN A 554 1.90 -29.24 61.60
C ASN A 554 1.78 -30.78 61.56
N GLY A 555 2.47 -31.43 60.62
CA GLY A 555 2.48 -32.89 60.45
C GLY A 555 1.26 -33.49 59.74
N ASN A 556 0.22 -32.72 59.48
CA ASN A 556 -0.99 -33.17 58.78
C ASN A 556 -1.01 -32.68 57.33
N VAL A 557 -1.40 -33.54 56.38
CA VAL A 557 -1.65 -33.13 54.99
C VAL A 557 -2.96 -32.34 54.96
N VAL A 558 -2.88 -31.02 54.75
CA VAL A 558 -4.04 -30.12 54.77
C VAL A 558 -4.69 -29.99 53.40
N THR A 559 -3.91 -30.10 52.32
CA THR A 559 -4.43 -30.07 50.94
C THR A 559 -3.45 -30.72 49.98
N THR A 560 -3.92 -31.62 49.13
CA THR A 560 -3.19 -32.04 47.91
C THR A 560 -3.51 -31.05 46.80
N ARG A 561 -2.48 -30.47 46.20
CA ARG A 561 -2.61 -29.55 45.07
C ARG A 561 -1.69 -30.01 43.95
N ASN A 562 -2.28 -30.38 42.81
CA ASN A 562 -1.55 -30.66 41.59
C ASN A 562 -1.22 -29.33 40.92
N TYR A 563 0.07 -29.05 40.77
CA TYR A 563 0.56 -27.80 40.21
C TYR A 563 1.67 -28.09 39.21
N ASP A 564 1.46 -27.68 37.98
CA ASP A 564 2.43 -27.84 36.92
C ASP A 564 3.58 -26.84 37.09
N SER A 565 4.80 -27.30 36.88
CA SER A 565 6.01 -26.51 37.05
C SER A 565 6.72 -26.31 35.72
N TYR A 566 7.07 -25.05 35.44
CA TYR A 566 7.69 -24.60 34.21
C TYR A 566 9.05 -24.00 34.52
N THR A 567 10.12 -24.68 34.11
CA THR A 567 11.50 -24.21 34.28
C THR A 567 12.10 -23.84 32.93
N LEU A 568 12.43 -22.57 32.75
CA LEU A 568 13.27 -22.12 31.65
C LEU A 568 14.73 -22.37 32.04
N ASN A 569 15.48 -23.14 31.25
CA ASN A 569 16.95 -23.16 31.35
C ASN A 569 17.51 -22.25 30.26
N ILE A 570 18.41 -21.34 30.63
CA ILE A 570 19.14 -20.49 29.69
C ILE A 570 20.25 -21.33 29.05
N LEU A 571 20.28 -21.37 27.72
CA LEU A 571 21.28 -22.13 26.96
C LEU A 571 22.55 -21.33 26.70
N GLU A 572 22.41 -20.03 26.41
CA GLU A 572 23.53 -19.15 26.11
C GLU A 572 23.81 -18.21 27.28
N THR A 573 24.51 -18.73 28.28
CA THR A 573 24.83 -18.00 29.52
C THR A 573 25.72 -16.77 29.28
N VAL A 574 26.59 -16.80 28.27
CA VAL A 574 27.51 -15.71 27.92
C VAL A 574 26.76 -14.47 27.42
N SER A 575 25.77 -14.63 26.54
CA SER A 575 24.96 -13.51 26.04
C SER A 575 24.13 -12.86 27.15
N LEU A 576 23.56 -13.67 28.05
CA LEU A 576 22.79 -13.15 29.19
C LEU A 576 23.70 -12.46 30.23
N GLN A 577 24.91 -12.97 30.48
CA GLN A 577 25.88 -12.34 31.38
C GLN A 577 26.36 -10.99 30.83
N ASN A 578 26.82 -10.94 29.57
CA ASN A 578 27.23 -9.70 28.89
C ASN A 578 26.12 -8.63 28.83
N PHE A 579 24.86 -9.07 28.85
CA PHE A 579 23.68 -8.21 28.87
C PHE A 579 23.43 -7.59 30.26
N PHE A 580 23.64 -8.35 31.35
CA PHE A 580 23.53 -7.83 32.71
C PHE A 580 24.78 -7.08 33.21
N ASP A 581 25.98 -7.41 32.70
CA ASP A 581 27.23 -6.71 33.05
C ASP A 581 27.21 -5.23 32.65
N LYS A 582 26.39 -4.87 31.65
CA LYS A 582 26.12 -3.47 31.23
C LYS A 582 25.19 -2.70 32.18
N VAL A 583 24.63 -3.36 33.20
CA VAL A 583 23.53 -2.81 34.02
C VAL A 583 23.89 -2.70 35.51
N GLN A 584 24.87 -3.46 36.02
CA GLN A 584 25.27 -3.58 37.44
C GLN A 584 24.12 -4.02 38.40
N SER A 585 24.17 -5.14 39.11
CA SER A 585 25.10 -6.28 39.07
C SER A 585 24.41 -7.53 39.65
N LEU A 586 24.71 -8.69 39.06
CA LEU A 586 25.20 -9.92 39.72
C LEU A 586 24.52 -10.49 40.99
N LYS A 587 24.48 -11.84 41.04
CA LYS A 587 25.00 -12.55 42.22
C LYS A 587 26.12 -13.51 41.82
N ASP A 588 27.19 -13.47 42.62
CA ASP A 588 28.49 -14.07 42.32
C ASP A 588 28.46 -15.57 42.03
N ASN A 589 29.14 -15.99 40.95
CA ASN A 589 29.91 -17.23 40.99
C ASN A 589 31.08 -17.23 40.00
N SER A 590 32.25 -17.68 40.47
CA SER A 590 33.57 -17.29 39.97
C SER A 590 34.12 -18.12 38.79
N LYS A 591 33.25 -18.70 37.94
CA LYS A 591 33.64 -19.75 36.96
C LYS A 591 33.46 -19.40 35.47
N THR A 592 33.13 -18.15 35.13
CA THR A 592 32.75 -17.76 33.75
C THR A 592 33.77 -16.84 33.04
N LYS A 593 35.06 -16.89 33.42
CA LYS A 593 36.07 -15.90 32.97
C LYS A 593 36.86 -16.25 31.70
N ASP A 594 36.90 -17.51 31.27
CA ASP A 594 37.78 -17.95 30.18
C ASP A 594 37.01 -18.33 28.92
N TYR A 595 36.83 -17.37 28.00
CA TYR A 595 36.95 -17.48 26.53
C TYR A 595 36.48 -16.16 25.89
N ALA A 596 37.36 -15.43 25.23
CA ALA A 596 37.12 -14.03 24.84
C ALA A 596 37.47 -13.70 23.38
N PHE A 597 36.92 -12.58 22.90
CA PHE A 597 37.25 -11.82 21.66
C PHE A 597 36.71 -12.39 20.31
N SER A 598 36.22 -11.60 19.33
CA SER A 598 35.88 -10.15 19.27
C SER A 598 35.18 -9.74 17.95
N VAL A 599 34.09 -8.91 18.01
CA VAL A 599 33.48 -8.01 16.97
C VAL A 599 33.14 -8.55 15.54
N PRO A 600 32.33 -7.86 14.68
CA PRO A 600 31.31 -6.82 14.88
C PRO A 600 29.91 -7.23 14.31
N GLY A 601 28.89 -6.34 14.39
CA GLY A 601 27.49 -6.70 14.07
C GLY A 601 27.08 -6.71 12.58
N ARG A 602 26.09 -7.55 12.26
CA ARG A 602 25.13 -7.48 11.13
C ARG A 602 23.88 -8.34 11.47
N ASN A 603 22.74 -8.04 10.86
CA ASN A 603 21.44 -8.70 11.12
C ASN A 603 21.18 -9.92 10.22
N LEU A 604 20.35 -10.86 10.71
CA LEU A 604 19.83 -12.13 10.10
C LEU A 604 20.64 -13.42 10.35
N CYS A 605 19.94 -14.57 10.50
CA CYS A 605 20.54 -15.88 10.84
C CYS A 605 19.73 -17.09 10.30
N PRO A 606 20.37 -18.09 9.61
CA PRO A 606 19.70 -19.27 9.01
C PRO A 606 19.58 -20.50 9.94
N GLN A 607 18.71 -21.47 9.60
CA GLN A 607 18.32 -22.61 10.45
C GLN A 607 18.29 -23.98 9.72
N ASP A 608 19.21 -24.90 10.02
CA ASP A 608 19.32 -26.22 9.34
C ASP A 608 18.06 -27.11 9.44
N VAL A 609 17.64 -27.69 8.31
CA VAL A 609 16.65 -28.77 8.15
C VAL A 609 17.31 -30.13 8.45
N VAL A 610 16.80 -30.82 9.47
CA VAL A 610 17.37 -32.06 10.02
C VAL A 610 16.64 -33.32 9.59
N ALA A 611 15.38 -33.21 9.13
CA ALA A 611 14.60 -34.31 8.57
C ALA A 611 13.40 -33.78 7.78
N VAL A 612 12.97 -34.53 6.76
CA VAL A 612 11.70 -34.36 6.05
C VAL A 612 11.05 -35.73 6.01
N ASP A 613 9.89 -35.87 6.66
CA ASP A 613 9.16 -37.13 6.74
C ASP A 613 7.88 -37.01 5.90
N GLU A 614 7.58 -37.97 5.03
CA GLU A 614 6.25 -38.15 4.45
C GLU A 614 5.36 -38.84 5.50
N VAL A 615 4.18 -38.29 5.77
CA VAL A 615 3.32 -38.73 6.88
C VAL A 615 2.03 -39.33 6.34
N THR A 616 2.04 -40.64 6.13
CA THR A 616 0.84 -41.42 5.80
C THR A 616 0.13 -41.92 7.06
N GLY A 617 -1.21 -41.86 7.05
CA GLY A 617 -2.05 -42.32 8.16
C GLY A 617 -2.28 -41.29 9.27
N TYR A 618 -2.99 -40.20 8.97
CA TYR A 618 -3.65 -39.34 9.95
C TYR A 618 -4.97 -38.82 9.36
N ASP A 619 -6.11 -39.12 9.99
CA ASP A 619 -7.44 -38.65 9.56
C ASP A 619 -7.61 -37.17 9.92
N ARG A 620 -7.19 -36.27 9.01
CA ARG A 620 -7.15 -34.82 9.22
C ARG A 620 -7.46 -34.02 7.95
N TYR A 621 -7.80 -32.76 8.19
CA TYR A 621 -8.32 -31.79 7.23
C TYR A 621 -7.25 -30.75 6.80
N VAL A 622 -7.44 -30.16 5.62
CA VAL A 622 -6.76 -28.97 5.06
C VAL A 622 -7.64 -27.74 5.31
N PHE A 623 -7.05 -26.55 5.41
CA PHE A 623 -7.75 -25.34 5.85
C PHE A 623 -7.47 -24.12 4.96
N ASP A 624 -8.43 -23.22 4.93
CA ASP A 624 -8.31 -21.89 4.30
C ASP A 624 -8.77 -20.80 5.28
N LEU A 625 -8.14 -19.61 5.24
CA LEU A 625 -8.22 -18.58 6.29
C LEU A 625 -8.57 -17.22 5.70
N GLU A 626 -9.79 -16.74 5.95
CA GLU A 626 -10.25 -15.44 5.47
C GLU A 626 -10.00 -14.36 6.52
N THR A 627 -9.29 -13.29 6.16
CA THR A 627 -8.78 -12.29 7.12
C THR A 627 -8.96 -10.87 6.60
N ALA A 628 -9.18 -9.92 7.51
CA ALA A 628 -9.62 -8.56 7.16
C ALA A 628 -8.59 -7.68 6.40
N GLU A 629 -7.35 -8.13 6.22
CA GLU A 629 -6.31 -7.39 5.49
C GLU A 629 -5.77 -8.14 4.25
N HIS A 630 -6.18 -9.39 3.99
CA HIS A 630 -5.70 -10.22 2.85
C HIS A 630 -4.17 -10.28 2.67
N TRP A 631 -3.43 -10.05 3.75
CA TRP A 631 -1.97 -10.02 3.82
C TRP A 631 -1.53 -10.33 5.24
N PHE A 632 -1.24 -11.59 5.53
CA PHE A 632 -0.68 -12.01 6.82
C PHE A 632 0.78 -12.41 6.65
N THR A 633 1.58 -12.27 7.72
CA THR A 633 2.97 -12.70 7.64
C THR A 633 3.00 -14.21 7.64
N VAL A 634 3.40 -14.73 6.50
CA VAL A 634 3.69 -16.12 6.26
C VAL A 634 5.11 -16.20 5.77
N ASN A 635 6.04 -15.89 6.62
CA ASN A 635 7.45 -15.97 6.27
C ASN A 635 7.93 -15.00 5.07
N ASP A 636 7.08 -14.38 4.17
CA ASP A 636 6.90 -12.91 3.75
C ASP A 636 7.26 -12.14 2.35
N TYR A 637 6.62 -12.28 1.13
CA TYR A 637 7.03 -11.64 -0.22
C TYR A 637 5.96 -10.98 -1.22
N VAL A 638 6.29 -10.46 -2.47
CA VAL A 638 5.45 -9.55 -3.42
C VAL A 638 5.76 -9.63 -5.00
N VAL A 639 5.06 -8.93 -5.98
CA VAL A 639 5.15 -9.01 -7.52
C VAL A 639 5.06 -7.64 -8.37
N HIS A 640 5.29 -7.49 -9.73
CA HIS A 640 5.47 -6.21 -10.59
C HIS A 640 4.84 -5.90 -12.07
N ASN A 641 5.53 -5.42 -13.21
CA ASN A 641 4.90 -4.74 -14.48
C ASN A 641 5.60 -4.40 -15.91
N CYS A 642 4.72 -4.11 -16.94
CA CYS A 642 4.57 -3.53 -18.36
C CYS A 642 5.55 -3.72 -19.55
N LEU A 643 5.05 -4.20 -20.71
CA LEU A 643 5.91 -4.73 -21.81
C LEU A 643 5.31 -4.85 -23.25
N GLN A 644 6.12 -4.61 -24.29
CA GLN A 644 6.01 -5.17 -25.67
C GLN A 644 6.62 -6.57 -25.70
N ILE A 645 5.82 -7.60 -25.94
CA ILE A 645 6.21 -8.97 -25.65
C ILE A 645 6.83 -9.65 -26.90
N PRO A 646 8.04 -10.24 -26.80
CA PRO A 646 8.66 -10.99 -27.89
C PRO A 646 7.94 -12.33 -28.12
N LEU A 647 6.86 -12.32 -28.90
CA LEU A 647 5.96 -13.47 -29.07
C LEU A 647 6.68 -14.67 -29.69
N TYR A 648 7.43 -14.45 -30.77
CA TYR A 648 8.13 -15.54 -31.46
C TYR A 648 9.02 -16.35 -30.51
N LYS A 649 9.81 -15.68 -29.65
CA LYS A 649 10.69 -16.31 -28.65
C LYS A 649 9.92 -17.30 -27.77
N LEU A 650 8.78 -16.87 -27.21
CA LEU A 650 7.98 -17.70 -26.31
C LEU A 650 7.27 -18.86 -27.01
N LEU A 651 6.84 -18.68 -28.25
CA LEU A 651 6.25 -19.77 -29.02
C LEU A 651 7.31 -20.76 -29.51
N SER A 652 8.50 -20.31 -29.90
CA SER A 652 9.57 -21.20 -30.39
C SER A 652 10.27 -21.98 -29.28
N GLU A 653 10.49 -21.35 -28.12
CA GLU A 653 11.18 -21.98 -26.98
C GLU A 653 10.20 -22.74 -26.07
N GLY A 654 9.00 -22.17 -25.85
CA GLY A 654 8.09 -22.56 -24.77
C GLY A 654 8.26 -21.65 -23.55
N PHE A 655 7.32 -21.73 -22.60
CA PHE A 655 7.27 -20.83 -21.43
C PHE A 655 6.59 -21.48 -20.22
N ASN A 656 6.68 -20.88 -19.04
CA ASN A 656 6.13 -21.41 -17.79
C ASN A 656 5.22 -20.37 -17.09
N THR A 657 4.02 -20.80 -16.68
CA THR A 657 3.00 -19.98 -16.00
C THR A 657 2.83 -20.31 -14.51
N GLY A 658 3.78 -21.04 -13.91
CA GLY A 658 3.85 -21.33 -12.46
C GLY A 658 3.49 -22.77 -12.06
N HIS A 659 2.75 -23.49 -12.93
CA HIS A 659 2.27 -24.86 -12.71
C HIS A 659 2.86 -25.91 -13.66
N GLY A 660 3.60 -25.51 -14.70
CA GLY A 660 4.19 -26.44 -15.66
C GLY A 660 4.80 -25.72 -16.87
N TYR A 661 5.62 -26.46 -17.63
CA TYR A 661 6.23 -25.94 -18.85
C TYR A 661 5.32 -26.14 -20.07
N ILE A 662 4.95 -25.05 -20.71
CA ILE A 662 4.17 -25.01 -21.95
C ILE A 662 5.13 -25.24 -23.12
N ARG A 663 4.87 -26.29 -23.91
CA ARG A 663 5.71 -26.68 -25.05
C ARG A 663 5.39 -25.83 -26.30
N PRO A 664 6.36 -25.64 -27.21
CA PRO A 664 6.14 -24.99 -28.51
C PRO A 664 4.92 -25.54 -29.28
N PRO A 665 4.12 -24.67 -29.92
CA PRO A 665 2.94 -25.07 -30.65
C PRO A 665 3.32 -25.67 -32.01
N LYS A 666 2.51 -26.63 -32.48
CA LYS A 666 2.67 -27.27 -33.80
C LYS A 666 1.53 -27.00 -34.77
N ARG A 667 0.57 -26.16 -34.36
CA ARG A 667 -0.67 -25.85 -35.07
C ARG A 667 -1.08 -24.39 -34.81
N PRO A 668 -1.71 -23.70 -35.79
CA PRO A 668 -2.18 -22.32 -35.63
C PRO A 668 -3.00 -22.10 -34.37
N THR A 669 -3.97 -22.98 -34.10
CA THR A 669 -4.89 -22.89 -32.96
C THR A 669 -4.18 -22.98 -31.61
N THR A 670 -3.08 -23.74 -31.52
CA THR A 670 -2.27 -23.82 -30.30
C THR A 670 -1.39 -22.57 -30.16
N ALA A 671 -0.84 -22.06 -31.26
CA ALA A 671 -0.04 -20.84 -31.25
C ALA A 671 -0.88 -19.62 -30.82
N THR A 672 -2.10 -19.46 -31.34
CA THR A 672 -2.98 -18.35 -30.94
C THR A 672 -3.54 -18.51 -29.53
N ALA A 673 -3.85 -19.74 -29.08
CA ALA A 673 -4.21 -19.99 -27.67
C ALA A 673 -3.06 -19.63 -26.71
N GLN A 674 -1.82 -20.01 -27.04
CA GLN A 674 -0.64 -19.62 -26.27
C GLN A 674 -0.40 -18.11 -26.30
N ALA A 675 -0.59 -17.44 -27.44
CA ALA A 675 -0.51 -16.00 -27.54
C ALA A 675 -1.53 -15.27 -26.63
N ALA A 676 -2.74 -15.83 -26.45
CA ALA A 676 -3.71 -15.29 -25.48
C ALA A 676 -3.25 -15.50 -24.02
N ILE A 677 -2.75 -16.70 -23.69
CA ILE A 677 -2.23 -17.05 -22.36
C ILE A 677 -1.03 -16.19 -21.98
N ILE A 678 -0.13 -15.88 -22.92
CA ILE A 678 1.03 -15.01 -22.72
C ILE A 678 0.56 -13.60 -22.34
N LEU A 679 -0.40 -13.00 -23.08
CA LEU A 679 -0.97 -11.68 -22.73
C LEU A 679 -1.60 -11.69 -21.33
N GLN A 680 -2.41 -12.72 -21.03
CA GLN A 680 -3.06 -12.90 -19.72
C GLN A 680 -2.03 -13.05 -18.58
N SER A 681 -1.00 -13.86 -18.78
CA SER A 681 0.05 -14.13 -17.79
C SER A 681 0.88 -12.87 -17.55
N SER A 682 1.24 -12.16 -18.62
CA SER A 682 1.86 -10.85 -18.52
C SER A 682 0.96 -9.86 -17.75
N GLN A 683 -0.36 -9.82 -17.95
CA GLN A 683 -1.28 -8.94 -17.20
C GLN A 683 -1.42 -9.27 -15.69
N ASN A 684 -0.92 -10.42 -15.23
CA ASN A 684 -0.79 -10.70 -13.78
C ASN A 684 0.54 -10.18 -13.23
N ASP A 685 1.58 -10.18 -14.07
CA ASP A 685 2.83 -9.50 -13.84
C ASP A 685 2.78 -8.03 -14.31
N MET A 686 1.63 -7.43 -14.71
CA MET A 686 1.53 -6.04 -15.19
C MET A 686 0.16 -5.34 -15.24
N HIS A 687 0.18 -4.01 -15.16
CA HIS A 687 -0.91 -3.15 -15.59
C HIS A 687 -0.56 -2.10 -16.65
N GLY A 688 -1.47 -2.00 -17.62
CA GLY A 688 -1.28 -1.27 -18.87
C GLY A 688 -1.63 -2.18 -20.05
N GLY A 689 -1.57 -1.63 -21.26
CA GLY A 689 -1.80 -2.41 -22.48
C GLY A 689 -0.62 -3.34 -22.77
N GLN A 690 -0.89 -4.64 -22.94
CA GLN A 690 0.05 -5.59 -23.50
C GLN A 690 0.00 -5.50 -25.04
N SER A 691 1.13 -5.71 -25.70
CA SER A 691 1.13 -5.75 -27.16
C SER A 691 2.16 -6.72 -27.75
N TYR A 692 1.82 -7.18 -28.95
CA TYR A 692 2.74 -7.82 -29.89
C TYR A 692 3.03 -6.83 -31.02
N ALA A 693 4.31 -6.50 -31.19
CA ALA A 693 4.78 -5.52 -32.17
C ALA A 693 4.85 -6.05 -33.61
N PHE A 694 4.91 -7.37 -33.77
CA PHE A 694 5.11 -8.05 -35.06
C PHE A 694 4.24 -9.31 -35.17
N PHE A 695 2.96 -9.21 -34.83
CA PHE A 695 2.09 -10.39 -34.68
C PHE A 695 1.97 -11.22 -35.97
N ASP A 696 1.99 -10.55 -37.12
CA ASP A 696 1.99 -11.16 -38.45
C ASP A 696 3.27 -11.97 -38.72
N ARG A 697 4.44 -11.38 -38.46
CA ARG A 697 5.76 -12.01 -38.57
C ARG A 697 5.92 -13.18 -37.59
N ASP A 698 5.55 -12.98 -36.34
CA ASP A 698 5.84 -13.91 -35.25
C ASP A 698 4.94 -15.16 -35.26
N ILE A 699 3.73 -15.06 -35.83
CA ILE A 699 2.83 -16.20 -36.03
C ILE A 699 3.09 -16.93 -37.36
N ALA A 700 3.65 -16.27 -38.37
CA ALA A 700 3.87 -16.84 -39.72
C ALA A 700 4.50 -18.26 -39.73
N PRO A 701 5.54 -18.58 -38.93
CA PRO A 701 6.15 -19.91 -38.92
C PRO A 701 5.19 -21.02 -38.45
N PHE A 702 4.19 -20.69 -37.63
CA PHE A 702 3.22 -21.63 -37.07
C PHE A 702 1.97 -21.83 -37.94
N VAL A 703 1.87 -21.09 -39.05
CA VAL A 703 0.77 -21.19 -40.04
C VAL A 703 1.24 -21.55 -41.45
N GLN A 704 2.54 -21.78 -41.66
CA GLN A 704 3.13 -22.04 -42.99
C GLN A 704 2.43 -23.16 -43.76
N GLU A 705 2.17 -24.30 -43.11
CA GLU A 705 1.47 -25.46 -43.68
C GLU A 705 -0.07 -25.42 -43.49
N ALA A 706 -0.61 -24.38 -42.86
CA ALA A 706 -2.02 -24.29 -42.52
C ALA A 706 -2.88 -23.75 -43.68
N SER A 707 -4.11 -24.23 -43.78
CA SER A 707 -5.09 -23.67 -44.73
C SER A 707 -5.60 -22.29 -44.27
N ASP A 708 -6.20 -21.54 -45.20
CA ASP A 708 -6.96 -20.31 -44.87
C ASP A 708 -8.02 -20.59 -43.80
N SER A 709 -8.75 -21.71 -43.89
CA SER A 709 -9.80 -22.09 -42.93
C SER A 709 -9.23 -22.39 -41.52
N GLU A 710 -8.13 -23.15 -41.45
CA GLU A 710 -7.45 -23.43 -40.17
C GLU A 710 -6.87 -22.15 -39.54
N THR A 711 -6.36 -21.24 -40.38
CA THR A 711 -5.84 -19.94 -39.94
C THR A 711 -6.97 -19.01 -39.45
N TYR A 712 -8.07 -18.91 -40.19
CA TYR A 712 -9.28 -18.19 -39.80
C TYR A 712 -9.79 -18.65 -38.44
N GLN A 713 -9.98 -19.97 -38.26
CA GLN A 713 -10.49 -20.52 -37.01
C GLN A 713 -9.55 -20.23 -35.82
N ALA A 714 -8.23 -20.21 -36.04
CA ALA A 714 -7.25 -19.86 -35.03
C ALA A 714 -7.27 -18.36 -34.66
N MET A 715 -7.52 -17.46 -35.62
CA MET A 715 -7.66 -16.02 -35.36
C MET A 715 -9.00 -15.67 -34.69
N GLU A 716 -10.09 -16.32 -35.10
CA GLU A 716 -11.40 -16.20 -34.46
C GLU A 716 -11.33 -16.64 -32.99
N ALA A 717 -10.67 -17.78 -32.70
CA ALA A 717 -10.42 -18.23 -31.34
C ALA A 717 -9.57 -17.24 -30.51
N LEU A 718 -8.60 -16.55 -31.12
CA LEU A 718 -7.82 -15.50 -30.45
C LEU A 718 -8.71 -14.33 -30.04
N ILE A 719 -9.54 -13.84 -30.97
CA ILE A 719 -10.45 -12.73 -30.72
C ILE A 719 -11.46 -13.11 -29.62
N HIS A 720 -12.04 -14.32 -29.67
CA HIS A 720 -12.94 -14.82 -28.62
C HIS A 720 -12.25 -14.89 -27.25
N ASN A 721 -11.03 -15.45 -27.17
CA ASN A 721 -10.28 -15.51 -25.92
C ASN A 721 -10.01 -14.10 -25.34
N LEU A 722 -9.60 -13.14 -26.16
CA LEU A 722 -9.27 -11.78 -25.70
C LEU A 722 -10.50 -10.93 -25.29
N ASN A 723 -11.72 -11.40 -25.52
CA ASN A 723 -12.96 -10.77 -25.02
C ASN A 723 -13.67 -11.58 -23.91
N SER A 724 -13.14 -12.75 -23.50
CA SER A 724 -13.80 -13.65 -22.53
C SER A 724 -12.88 -14.14 -21.40
N MET A 725 -11.58 -14.29 -21.66
CA MET A 725 -10.57 -14.63 -20.68
C MET A 725 -10.39 -13.46 -19.70
N HIS A 726 -10.36 -13.72 -18.40
CA HIS A 726 -10.14 -12.70 -17.37
C HIS A 726 -8.75 -12.85 -16.71
N SER A 727 -8.25 -11.76 -16.17
CA SER A 727 -6.97 -11.60 -15.46
C SER A 727 -7.19 -10.81 -14.17
N ARG A 728 -6.14 -10.64 -13.33
CA ARG A 728 -6.21 -9.92 -12.05
C ARG A 728 -7.40 -10.33 -11.17
N ALA A 729 -7.35 -11.54 -10.62
CA ALA A 729 -8.41 -12.12 -9.78
C ALA A 729 -9.82 -12.13 -10.42
N GLY A 730 -9.89 -12.19 -11.76
CA GLY A 730 -11.14 -12.24 -12.51
C GLY A 730 -11.77 -10.86 -12.80
N ALA A 731 -11.10 -9.75 -12.49
CA ALA A 731 -11.71 -8.42 -12.57
C ALA A 731 -11.74 -7.79 -13.98
N GLN A 732 -10.81 -8.16 -14.88
CA GLN A 732 -10.61 -7.51 -16.19
C GLN A 732 -10.23 -8.48 -17.31
N VAL A 733 -10.65 -8.21 -18.55
CA VAL A 733 -10.12 -8.89 -19.75
C VAL A 733 -8.73 -8.33 -20.15
N PRO A 734 -7.86 -9.14 -20.80
CA PRO A 734 -6.54 -8.70 -21.27
C PRO A 734 -6.58 -7.47 -22.20
N PHE A 735 -6.04 -6.34 -21.72
CA PHE A 735 -5.91 -5.13 -22.53
C PHE A 735 -4.81 -5.35 -23.57
N SER A 736 -5.22 -5.79 -24.75
CA SER A 736 -4.33 -6.34 -25.78
C SER A 736 -4.31 -5.50 -27.05
N SER A 737 -3.15 -5.42 -27.71
CA SER A 737 -2.96 -4.72 -28.99
C SER A 737 -2.07 -5.52 -29.95
N LEU A 738 -2.46 -5.63 -31.21
CA LEU A 738 -1.76 -6.38 -32.25
C LEU A 738 -1.31 -5.44 -33.38
N ASN A 739 -0.01 -5.37 -33.63
CA ASN A 739 0.57 -4.63 -34.75
C ASN A 739 0.84 -5.59 -35.93
N VAL A 740 0.36 -5.23 -37.12
CA VAL A 740 0.37 -6.08 -38.34
C VAL A 740 0.50 -5.25 -39.63
N GLY A 741 0.84 -5.88 -40.76
CA GLY A 741 0.65 -5.33 -42.11
C GLY A 741 1.92 -5.20 -42.96
N THR A 742 3.10 -5.37 -42.36
CA THR A 742 4.40 -5.05 -43.01
C THR A 742 5.14 -6.27 -43.54
N GLU A 743 4.86 -7.45 -42.99
CA GLU A 743 5.51 -8.69 -43.43
C GLU A 743 4.85 -9.19 -44.74
N THR A 744 5.67 -9.47 -45.75
CA THR A 744 5.21 -9.78 -47.12
C THR A 744 5.23 -11.27 -47.45
N SER A 745 5.80 -12.11 -46.59
CA SER A 745 5.73 -13.57 -46.76
C SER A 745 4.28 -14.07 -46.78
N GLU A 746 4.01 -15.06 -47.62
CA GLU A 746 2.65 -15.59 -47.81
C GLU A 746 2.01 -16.09 -46.50
N PRO A 747 2.72 -16.80 -45.58
CA PRO A 747 2.14 -17.20 -44.30
C PRO A 747 1.76 -16.02 -43.41
N ALA A 748 2.53 -14.93 -43.39
CA ALA A 748 2.16 -13.73 -42.63
C ALA A 748 0.97 -13.00 -43.26
N ARG A 749 0.95 -12.88 -44.59
CA ARG A 749 -0.22 -12.37 -45.34
C ARG A 749 -1.48 -13.17 -45.02
N ARG A 750 -1.36 -14.49 -44.91
CA ARG A 750 -2.43 -15.40 -44.45
C ARG A 750 -2.89 -15.09 -43.02
N VAL A 751 -1.98 -14.82 -42.07
CA VAL A 751 -2.35 -14.36 -40.71
C VAL A 751 -3.16 -13.07 -40.78
N VAL A 752 -2.66 -12.03 -41.45
CA VAL A 752 -3.30 -10.71 -41.51
C VAL A 752 -4.67 -10.77 -42.17
N LYS A 753 -4.78 -11.44 -43.33
CA LYS A 753 -6.03 -11.66 -44.05
C LYS A 753 -7.09 -12.29 -43.14
N ASN A 754 -6.74 -13.41 -42.50
CA ASN A 754 -7.69 -14.20 -41.73
C ASN A 754 -8.02 -13.56 -40.37
N LEU A 755 -7.09 -12.81 -39.77
CA LEU A 755 -7.34 -11.98 -38.58
C LEU A 755 -8.34 -10.87 -38.89
N LEU A 756 -8.15 -10.14 -40.00
CA LEU A 756 -9.07 -9.08 -40.42
C LEU A 756 -10.46 -9.64 -40.76
N LEU A 757 -10.54 -10.77 -41.47
CA LEU A 757 -11.83 -11.41 -41.78
C LEU A 757 -12.58 -11.89 -40.52
N ALA A 758 -11.88 -12.50 -39.55
CA ALA A 758 -12.49 -12.90 -38.28
C ALA A 758 -12.96 -11.69 -37.45
N TYR A 759 -12.19 -10.59 -37.45
CA TYR A 759 -12.60 -9.35 -36.79
C TYR A 759 -13.78 -8.67 -37.50
N GLU A 760 -13.84 -8.75 -38.84
CA GLU A 760 -14.99 -8.27 -39.63
C GLU A 760 -16.27 -9.03 -39.28
N ALA A 761 -16.19 -10.37 -39.16
CA ALA A 761 -17.29 -11.23 -38.75
C ALA A 761 -17.83 -10.83 -37.36
N GLY A 762 -16.94 -10.55 -36.41
CA GLY A 762 -17.28 -10.14 -35.04
C GLY A 762 -17.38 -11.31 -34.06
N LEU A 763 -17.78 -11.02 -32.83
CA LEU A 763 -18.01 -12.05 -31.80
C LEU A 763 -19.35 -12.74 -32.04
N GLY A 764 -19.48 -14.03 -31.73
CA GLY A 764 -20.77 -14.70 -31.46
C GLY A 764 -21.87 -14.50 -32.52
N HIS A 765 -22.79 -13.55 -32.29
CA HIS A 765 -23.91 -13.22 -33.17
C HIS A 765 -23.64 -12.04 -34.12
N GLY A 766 -22.38 -11.60 -34.20
CA GLY A 766 -21.91 -10.46 -34.98
C GLY A 766 -21.59 -9.21 -34.15
N GLU A 767 -21.55 -9.31 -32.82
CA GLU A 767 -21.20 -8.18 -31.94
C GLU A 767 -19.80 -7.61 -32.25
N ASN A 768 -19.63 -6.31 -32.02
CA ASN A 768 -18.33 -5.67 -32.23
C ASN A 768 -17.33 -6.13 -31.15
N PRO A 769 -16.16 -6.69 -31.52
CA PRO A 769 -15.11 -6.98 -30.54
C PRO A 769 -14.63 -5.69 -29.88
N ILE A 770 -14.23 -5.77 -28.60
CA ILE A 770 -13.57 -4.69 -27.89
C ILE A 770 -12.06 -4.82 -28.00
N PHE A 771 -11.57 -6.06 -27.83
CA PHE A 771 -10.16 -6.43 -27.99
C PHE A 771 -9.97 -7.47 -29.10
N PRO A 772 -8.74 -7.68 -29.60
CA PRO A 772 -7.60 -6.78 -29.43
C PRO A 772 -7.80 -5.44 -30.15
N ASN A 773 -7.02 -4.43 -29.76
CA ASN A 773 -6.85 -3.23 -30.59
C ASN A 773 -5.93 -3.60 -31.78
N ILE A 774 -6.46 -3.64 -33.00
CA ILE A 774 -5.67 -3.99 -34.20
C ILE A 774 -5.09 -2.70 -34.79
N ILE A 775 -3.78 -2.71 -35.04
CA ILE A 775 -3.00 -1.59 -35.54
C ILE A 775 -2.36 -2.03 -36.86
N PHE A 776 -2.91 -1.55 -37.96
CA PHE A 776 -2.40 -1.80 -39.30
C PHE A 776 -1.29 -0.79 -39.62
N ARG A 777 -0.08 -1.29 -39.86
CA ARG A 777 1.11 -0.51 -40.16
C ARG A 777 1.18 -0.25 -41.67
N VAL A 778 0.97 1.01 -42.07
CA VAL A 778 0.98 1.49 -43.45
C VAL A 778 2.41 1.87 -43.85
N LYS A 779 2.86 1.37 -45.01
CA LYS A 779 4.18 1.66 -45.56
C LYS A 779 4.22 1.60 -47.09
N ASP A 780 4.90 2.57 -47.70
CA ASP A 780 5.16 2.62 -49.14
C ASP A 780 6.07 1.47 -49.61
N GLY A 781 5.81 0.97 -50.83
CA GLY A 781 6.44 -0.23 -51.39
C GLY A 781 6.06 -1.54 -50.71
N ILE A 782 5.17 -1.51 -49.71
CA ILE A 782 4.73 -2.70 -48.96
C ILE A 782 3.22 -2.87 -49.02
N ASN A 783 2.43 -1.84 -48.71
CA ASN A 783 0.96 -1.94 -48.71
C ASN A 783 0.19 -0.68 -49.13
N TYR A 784 0.87 0.43 -49.43
CA TYR A 784 0.20 1.72 -49.64
C TYR A 784 -0.28 1.92 -51.08
N ASN A 785 0.45 1.43 -52.06
CA ASN A 785 0.25 1.72 -53.49
C ASN A 785 -0.24 0.51 -54.29
N PRO A 786 -1.05 0.72 -55.36
CA PRO A 786 -1.43 -0.36 -56.28
C PRO A 786 -0.20 -1.03 -56.90
N GLY A 787 -0.04 -2.32 -56.66
CA GLY A 787 1.15 -3.10 -57.06
C GLY A 787 2.06 -3.48 -55.89
N ASP A 788 1.92 -2.83 -54.74
CA ASP A 788 2.62 -3.23 -53.52
C ASP A 788 2.16 -4.64 -53.05
N PRO A 789 3.05 -5.48 -52.48
CA PRO A 789 2.75 -6.87 -52.14
C PRO A 789 1.53 -7.07 -51.22
N ASN A 790 1.29 -6.14 -50.29
CA ASN A 790 0.23 -6.17 -49.29
C ASN A 790 -0.87 -5.12 -49.53
N TYR A 791 -0.97 -4.55 -50.73
CA TYR A 791 -2.03 -3.58 -51.08
C TYR A 791 -3.44 -4.16 -50.92
N ASP A 792 -3.61 -5.44 -51.23
CA ASP A 792 -4.87 -6.17 -51.00
C ASP A 792 -5.27 -6.22 -49.51
N LEU A 793 -4.29 -6.37 -48.62
CA LEU A 793 -4.48 -6.34 -47.17
C LEU A 793 -4.77 -4.94 -46.64
N PHE A 794 -4.21 -3.89 -47.24
CA PHE A 794 -4.57 -2.50 -46.92
C PHE A 794 -6.03 -2.21 -47.32
N LYS A 795 -6.46 -2.60 -48.52
CA LYS A 795 -7.87 -2.50 -48.95
C LYS A 795 -8.81 -3.31 -48.04
N LEU A 796 -8.40 -4.48 -47.56
CA LEU A 796 -9.14 -5.24 -46.55
C LEU A 796 -9.17 -4.50 -45.19
N ALA A 797 -8.06 -3.96 -44.72
CA ALA A 797 -7.97 -3.20 -43.47
C ALA A 797 -8.91 -1.98 -43.48
N LEU A 798 -8.97 -1.23 -44.58
CA LEU A 798 -9.91 -0.13 -44.78
C LEU A 798 -11.38 -0.61 -44.72
N LYS A 799 -11.70 -1.75 -45.36
CA LYS A 799 -13.03 -2.37 -45.32
C LYS A 799 -13.44 -2.78 -43.90
N VAL A 800 -12.52 -3.37 -43.12
CA VAL A 800 -12.80 -3.78 -41.74
C VAL A 800 -12.91 -2.54 -40.84
N ALA A 801 -12.03 -1.54 -40.99
CA ALA A 801 -12.07 -0.29 -40.25
C ALA A 801 -13.37 0.50 -40.48
N GLY A 802 -13.90 0.49 -41.71
CA GLY A 802 -15.20 1.08 -42.06
C GLY A 802 -16.44 0.30 -41.58
N ARG A 803 -16.26 -0.91 -41.01
CA ARG A 803 -17.34 -1.69 -40.38
C ARG A 803 -17.20 -1.82 -38.86
N ARG A 804 -15.98 -1.93 -38.33
CA ARG A 804 -15.70 -2.32 -36.94
C ARG A 804 -14.85 -1.32 -36.14
N LEU A 805 -14.60 -0.11 -36.66
CA LEU A 805 -13.74 0.96 -36.10
C LEU A 805 -12.24 0.60 -36.00
N ASN A 806 -11.89 -0.68 -35.91
CA ASN A 806 -10.55 -1.23 -36.04
C ASN A 806 -10.41 -1.96 -37.40
N PRO A 807 -9.21 -2.02 -38.00
CA PRO A 807 -7.94 -1.53 -37.47
C PRO A 807 -7.80 0.00 -37.45
N THR A 808 -6.91 0.48 -36.61
CA THR A 808 -6.33 1.85 -36.66
C THR A 808 -5.03 1.83 -37.47
N PHE A 809 -4.57 2.98 -37.96
CA PHE A 809 -3.51 3.06 -38.98
C PHE A 809 -2.26 3.76 -38.46
N SER A 810 -1.17 3.02 -38.32
CA SER A 810 0.17 3.51 -37.97
C SER A 810 0.93 3.82 -39.25
N PHE A 811 1.48 5.03 -39.40
CA PHE A 811 2.14 5.47 -40.64
C PHE A 811 3.65 5.49 -40.48
N MET A 812 4.33 4.56 -41.16
CA MET A 812 5.75 4.31 -40.94
C MET A 812 6.67 5.31 -41.62
N ASP A 813 6.24 5.87 -42.76
CA ASP A 813 7.07 6.75 -43.58
C ASP A 813 7.08 8.22 -43.13
N SER A 814 6.28 8.55 -42.10
CA SER A 814 6.32 9.87 -41.44
C SER A 814 7.72 10.21 -40.91
N SER A 815 8.06 11.49 -40.91
CA SER A 815 9.41 12.04 -40.77
C SER A 815 10.18 11.58 -39.53
N PHE A 816 9.44 11.26 -38.46
CA PHE A 816 9.93 10.82 -37.14
C PHE A 816 9.64 9.34 -36.83
N ASN A 817 9.12 8.58 -37.80
CA ASN A 817 8.94 7.13 -37.73
C ASN A 817 9.89 6.40 -38.70
N ARG A 818 10.16 7.01 -39.86
CA ARG A 818 10.92 6.42 -40.98
C ARG A 818 12.29 5.86 -40.58
N GLU A 819 12.98 6.53 -39.64
CA GLU A 819 14.29 6.11 -39.13
C GLU A 819 14.25 4.75 -38.39
N TYR A 820 13.13 4.41 -37.75
CA TYR A 820 12.96 3.15 -37.01
C TYR A 820 12.46 1.99 -37.89
N GLY A 821 12.15 2.23 -39.16
CA GLY A 821 11.74 1.19 -40.10
C GLY A 821 10.57 0.34 -39.60
N ASP A 822 10.77 -0.97 -39.50
CA ASP A 822 9.73 -1.93 -39.06
C ASP A 822 9.42 -1.89 -37.56
N GLN A 823 10.31 -1.30 -36.74
CA GLN A 823 10.16 -1.22 -35.28
C GLN A 823 8.99 -0.32 -34.84
N VAL A 824 8.43 0.49 -35.76
CA VAL A 824 7.30 1.39 -35.49
C VAL A 824 6.05 0.58 -35.12
N SER A 825 5.74 0.58 -33.83
CA SER A 825 4.56 -0.08 -33.26
C SER A 825 4.01 0.71 -32.07
N TYR A 826 2.74 0.44 -31.73
CA TYR A 826 2.06 1.08 -30.61
C TYR A 826 1.44 0.02 -29.68
N MET A 827 1.34 0.34 -28.39
CA MET A 827 0.79 -0.52 -27.34
C MET A 827 -0.33 0.16 -26.55
N GLY A 828 -1.35 -0.61 -26.18
CA GLY A 828 -2.55 -0.11 -25.50
C GLY A 828 -3.31 0.88 -26.37
N CYS A 829 -3.54 2.10 -25.85
CA CYS A 829 -4.18 3.17 -26.62
C CYS A 829 -3.27 3.71 -27.73
N ARG A 830 -2.02 4.10 -27.39
CA ARG A 830 -1.11 4.85 -28.28
C ARG A 830 0.34 4.99 -27.79
N THR A 831 0.80 4.19 -26.84
CA THR A 831 2.18 4.31 -26.33
C THR A 831 3.17 3.72 -27.34
N ARG A 832 4.30 4.37 -27.59
CA ARG A 832 5.40 3.88 -28.44
C ARG A 832 6.71 3.92 -27.66
N VAL A 833 7.62 2.97 -27.94
CA VAL A 833 8.84 2.78 -27.11
C VAL A 833 10.14 2.57 -27.89
N MET A 834 10.13 2.50 -29.23
CA MET A 834 11.27 2.06 -30.07
C MET A 834 12.60 2.77 -29.84
N ALA A 835 12.63 4.08 -29.62
CA ALA A 835 13.86 4.84 -29.38
C ALA A 835 14.51 4.43 -28.04
N ASN A 836 15.83 4.21 -28.01
CA ASN A 836 16.55 3.75 -26.82
C ASN A 836 17.89 4.47 -26.65
N ARG A 837 18.14 5.04 -25.47
CA ARG A 837 19.42 5.66 -25.12
C ARG A 837 20.43 4.69 -24.51
N ARG A 838 19.94 3.65 -23.81
CA ARG A 838 20.78 2.71 -23.04
C ARG A 838 20.87 1.31 -23.66
N GLY A 839 20.54 1.19 -24.93
CA GLY A 839 20.58 -0.07 -25.67
C GLY A 839 20.17 0.13 -27.12
N PRO A 840 19.92 -0.93 -27.89
CA PRO A 840 19.50 -0.84 -29.28
C PRO A 840 18.09 -0.26 -29.41
N GLU A 841 17.82 0.42 -30.53
CA GLU A 841 16.54 1.02 -30.90
C GLU A 841 15.56 -0.03 -31.41
N VAL A 842 15.19 -0.94 -30.50
CA VAL A 842 14.23 -2.02 -30.74
C VAL A 842 12.95 -1.80 -29.95
N THR A 843 11.89 -2.44 -30.40
CA THR A 843 10.58 -2.39 -29.76
C THR A 843 10.33 -3.58 -28.82
N ASP A 844 10.69 -4.80 -29.23
CA ASP A 844 10.44 -6.00 -28.44
C ASP A 844 11.25 -5.98 -27.12
N GLY A 845 10.63 -6.49 -26.05
CA GLY A 845 11.25 -6.55 -24.73
C GLY A 845 11.39 -5.21 -24.00
N ARG A 846 10.70 -4.16 -24.46
CA ARG A 846 10.70 -2.83 -23.85
C ARG A 846 9.29 -2.34 -23.53
N GLY A 847 9.18 -1.38 -22.61
CA GLY A 847 7.89 -0.86 -22.16
C GLY A 847 8.00 0.47 -21.43
N ASN A 848 6.87 1.13 -21.21
CA ASN A 848 6.81 2.35 -20.42
C ASN A 848 6.72 2.02 -18.93
N LEU A 849 7.70 2.47 -18.15
CA LEU A 849 7.85 2.18 -16.72
C LEU A 849 6.87 2.96 -15.86
N SER A 850 6.59 4.22 -16.25
CA SER A 850 5.80 5.19 -15.50
C SER A 850 5.44 6.39 -16.37
N PHE A 851 4.33 7.04 -16.07
CA PHE A 851 3.97 8.32 -16.69
C PHE A 851 3.22 9.24 -15.72
N THR A 852 3.37 10.56 -15.93
CA THR A 852 2.76 11.61 -15.09
C THR A 852 2.36 12.79 -15.98
N THR A 853 1.12 13.26 -15.86
CA THR A 853 0.53 14.27 -16.78
C THR A 853 0.44 15.65 -16.16
N ILE A 854 0.85 16.69 -16.88
CA ILE A 854 0.69 18.10 -16.48
C ILE A 854 -0.68 18.63 -16.89
N ASN A 855 -1.26 19.47 -16.02
CA ASN A 855 -2.45 20.27 -16.30
C ASN A 855 -2.06 21.59 -17.00
N LEU A 856 -2.03 21.62 -18.34
CA LEU A 856 -1.68 22.84 -19.09
C LEU A 856 -2.67 24.00 -18.88
N PRO A 857 -4.01 23.80 -18.87
CA PRO A 857 -4.97 24.86 -18.56
C PRO A 857 -4.65 25.60 -17.28
N ARG A 858 -4.35 24.91 -16.18
CA ARG A 858 -3.94 25.56 -14.93
C ARG A 858 -2.72 26.45 -15.09
N VAL A 859 -1.67 25.98 -15.77
CA VAL A 859 -0.45 26.77 -15.98
C VAL A 859 -0.76 28.06 -16.77
N ALA A 860 -1.65 27.98 -17.74
CA ALA A 860 -2.13 29.13 -18.52
C ALA A 860 -2.99 30.11 -17.69
N ILE A 861 -3.94 29.60 -16.89
CA ILE A 861 -4.77 30.42 -15.98
C ILE A 861 -3.87 31.19 -15.00
N MET A 862 -2.93 30.49 -14.35
CA MET A 862 -2.01 31.08 -13.36
C MET A 862 -1.01 32.08 -13.93
N ALA A 863 -0.86 32.15 -15.26
CA ALA A 863 0.02 33.09 -15.95
C ALA A 863 -0.69 34.37 -16.38
N GLU A 864 -2.02 34.47 -16.25
CA GLU A 864 -2.81 35.68 -16.56
C GLU A 864 -2.50 36.31 -17.94
N ARG A 865 -2.22 35.45 -18.94
CA ARG A 865 -1.81 35.80 -20.33
C ARG A 865 -0.37 36.30 -20.51
N ASP A 866 0.45 36.36 -19.46
CA ASP A 866 1.89 36.58 -19.59
C ASP A 866 2.57 35.30 -20.11
N LEU A 867 3.02 35.32 -21.37
CA LEU A 867 3.74 34.19 -21.98
C LEU A 867 5.09 33.90 -21.31
N SER A 868 5.80 34.93 -20.82
CA SER A 868 7.07 34.76 -20.11
C SER A 868 6.84 34.05 -18.77
N ASP A 869 5.78 34.44 -18.04
CA ASP A 869 5.41 33.76 -16.81
C ASP A 869 4.86 32.34 -17.05
N PHE A 870 4.11 32.15 -18.14
CA PHE A 870 3.65 30.83 -18.58
C PHE A 870 4.81 29.86 -18.82
N TYR A 871 5.80 30.22 -19.64
CA TYR A 871 6.95 29.34 -19.92
C TYR A 871 7.80 29.10 -18.68
N ARG A 872 7.96 30.11 -17.81
CA ARG A 872 8.64 29.98 -16.51
C ARG A 872 7.94 28.96 -15.60
N ARG A 873 6.61 29.01 -15.50
CA ARG A 873 5.80 28.05 -14.73
C ARG A 873 5.80 26.66 -15.35
N LEU A 874 5.61 26.57 -16.66
CA LEU A 874 5.64 25.31 -17.42
C LEU A 874 6.98 24.58 -17.19
N SER A 875 8.10 25.29 -17.36
CA SER A 875 9.43 24.72 -17.09
C SER A 875 9.59 24.24 -15.64
N ALA A 876 9.01 24.95 -14.66
CA ALA A 876 9.10 24.57 -13.25
C ALA A 876 8.29 23.29 -12.93
N ILE A 877 7.05 23.18 -13.42
CA ILE A 877 6.22 21.97 -13.21
C ILE A 877 6.73 20.77 -14.02
N MET A 878 7.31 20.99 -15.20
CA MET A 878 8.04 19.97 -15.95
C MET A 878 9.25 19.45 -15.17
N GLY A 879 10.09 20.34 -14.64
CA GLY A 879 11.23 19.95 -13.80
C GLY A 879 10.82 19.16 -12.55
N LEU A 880 9.69 19.52 -11.91
CA LEU A 880 9.13 18.72 -10.80
C LEU A 880 8.67 17.34 -11.27
N THR A 881 8.02 17.25 -12.44
CA THR A 881 7.53 16.00 -13.01
C THR A 881 8.68 15.06 -13.40
N VAL A 882 9.76 15.57 -13.99
CA VAL A 882 10.99 14.80 -14.31
C VAL A 882 11.60 14.20 -13.03
N ARG A 883 11.75 15.00 -11.97
CA ARG A 883 12.24 14.53 -10.66
C ARG A 883 11.30 13.50 -10.02
N GLN A 884 9.98 13.62 -10.21
CA GLN A 884 9.00 12.67 -9.70
C GLN A 884 9.11 11.31 -10.41
N LEU A 885 9.23 11.32 -11.74
CA LEU A 885 9.46 10.11 -12.53
C LEU A 885 10.80 9.44 -12.15
N TYR A 886 11.86 10.22 -11.93
CA TYR A 886 13.15 9.71 -11.45
C TYR A 886 13.03 9.07 -10.06
N HIS A 887 12.30 9.70 -9.13
CA HIS A 887 12.02 9.12 -7.82
C HIS A 887 11.30 7.79 -7.94
N ARG A 888 10.28 7.68 -8.82
CA ARG A 888 9.55 6.43 -9.03
C ARG A 888 10.46 5.34 -9.61
N TYR A 889 11.30 5.68 -10.60
CA TYR A 889 12.35 4.79 -11.12
C TYR A 889 13.28 4.28 -10.00
N GLY A 890 13.78 5.16 -9.12
CA GLY A 890 14.65 4.76 -8.00
C GLY A 890 13.97 3.91 -6.90
N VAL A 891 12.63 3.91 -6.82
CA VAL A 891 11.88 2.91 -6.04
C VAL A 891 11.80 1.59 -6.82
N GLN A 892 11.53 1.68 -8.13
CA GLN A 892 11.39 0.56 -9.06
C GLN A 892 12.70 -0.21 -9.34
N CYS A 893 13.88 0.35 -9.06
CA CYS A 893 15.16 -0.37 -9.20
C CYS A 893 15.38 -1.44 -8.11
N LYS A 894 14.74 -1.30 -6.95
CA LYS A 894 14.95 -2.17 -5.75
C LYS A 894 14.22 -3.50 -5.79
N LEU A 895 13.46 -3.66 -6.86
CA LEU A 895 12.55 -4.73 -7.22
C LEU A 895 13.34 -5.91 -7.81
N LYS A 896 12.96 -7.16 -7.52
CA LYS A 896 13.74 -8.35 -7.95
C LYS A 896 13.10 -9.11 -9.11
N VAL A 897 13.87 -9.95 -9.78
CA VAL A 897 13.37 -10.81 -10.86
C VAL A 897 12.26 -11.77 -10.39
N LYS A 898 12.34 -12.32 -9.16
CA LYS A 898 11.31 -13.21 -8.59
C LYS A 898 10.00 -12.49 -8.29
N ASP A 899 10.07 -11.17 -8.16
CA ASP A 899 8.94 -10.29 -8.03
C ASP A 899 8.38 -9.90 -9.43
N MET A 900 8.88 -10.49 -10.52
CA MET A 900 8.21 -10.58 -11.84
C MET A 900 8.45 -11.97 -12.43
N PRO A 901 7.81 -13.02 -11.88
CA PRO A 901 8.07 -14.41 -12.26
C PRO A 901 7.80 -14.70 -13.74
N PHE A 902 6.90 -13.94 -14.37
CA PHE A 902 6.63 -14.02 -15.80
C PHE A 902 7.50 -13.04 -16.60
N ILE A 903 7.43 -11.73 -16.35
CA ILE A 903 8.10 -10.72 -17.20
C ILE A 903 9.63 -10.81 -17.13
N MET A 904 10.19 -10.83 -15.93
CA MET A 904 11.64 -10.93 -15.74
C MET A 904 12.07 -12.40 -15.64
N GLY A 905 11.25 -13.25 -15.01
CA GLY A 905 11.52 -14.67 -14.81
C GLY A 905 11.44 -15.52 -16.09
N GLN A 906 10.56 -15.20 -17.04
CA GLN A 906 10.57 -15.77 -18.41
C GLN A 906 11.41 -14.96 -19.39
N LYS A 907 12.24 -14.03 -18.89
CA LYS A 907 13.29 -13.37 -19.68
C LYS A 907 12.71 -12.54 -20.84
N LEU A 908 11.62 -11.80 -20.57
CA LEU A 908 10.87 -11.06 -21.59
C LEU A 908 11.34 -9.62 -21.76
N TYR A 909 11.97 -9.04 -20.73
CA TYR A 909 12.51 -7.68 -20.78
C TYR A 909 13.94 -7.68 -21.33
N LEU A 910 14.33 -6.64 -22.07
CA LEU A 910 15.68 -6.50 -22.61
C LEU A 910 16.74 -6.55 -21.49
N GLU A 911 17.81 -7.33 -21.71
CA GLU A 911 18.89 -7.62 -20.74
C GLU A 911 18.48 -8.37 -19.46
N SER A 912 17.22 -8.80 -19.32
CA SER A 912 16.81 -9.69 -18.22
C SER A 912 17.44 -11.09 -18.32
N GLU A 913 18.01 -11.45 -19.48
CA GLU A 913 18.74 -12.69 -19.75
C GLU A 913 19.83 -13.01 -18.71
N ALA A 914 20.58 -12.00 -18.27
CA ALA A 914 21.68 -12.17 -17.32
C ALA A 914 21.22 -12.27 -15.84
N LEU A 915 20.01 -11.82 -15.53
CA LEU A 915 19.54 -11.63 -14.15
C LEU A 915 19.05 -12.94 -13.50
N LYS A 916 19.37 -13.15 -12.22
CA LYS A 916 18.90 -14.28 -11.41
C LYS A 916 17.65 -13.87 -10.60
N PRO A 917 16.85 -14.83 -10.07
CA PRO A 917 15.61 -14.52 -9.33
C PRO A 917 15.75 -13.50 -8.20
N ASP A 918 16.90 -13.41 -7.54
CA ASP A 918 17.14 -12.45 -6.45
C ASP A 918 17.92 -11.19 -6.85
N ASP A 919 18.35 -11.07 -8.12
CA ASP A 919 19.03 -9.89 -8.63
C ASP A 919 18.01 -8.74 -8.82
N PRO A 920 18.40 -7.47 -8.59
CA PRO A 920 17.55 -6.32 -8.86
C PRO A 920 17.31 -6.16 -10.37
N ILE A 921 16.14 -5.64 -10.75
CA ILE A 921 15.74 -5.48 -12.15
C ILE A 921 16.28 -4.21 -12.81
N GLU A 922 17.02 -3.37 -12.08
CA GLU A 922 17.56 -2.07 -12.54
C GLU A 922 18.22 -2.15 -13.93
N GLU A 923 19.06 -3.16 -14.15
CA GLU A 923 19.76 -3.39 -15.42
C GLU A 923 18.83 -3.71 -16.60
N ALA A 924 17.66 -4.30 -16.37
CA ALA A 924 16.65 -4.49 -17.41
C ALA A 924 15.82 -3.22 -17.59
N ILE A 925 15.35 -2.62 -16.49
CA ILE A 925 14.38 -1.52 -16.56
C ILE A 925 14.98 -0.20 -17.05
N LYS A 926 16.32 -0.04 -17.06
CA LYS A 926 16.99 1.12 -17.69
C LYS A 926 16.61 1.32 -19.17
N HIS A 927 16.17 0.26 -19.86
CA HIS A 927 15.72 0.31 -21.25
C HIS A 927 14.27 0.83 -21.41
N GLY A 928 13.49 0.89 -20.34
CA GLY A 928 12.10 1.35 -20.38
C GLY A 928 11.95 2.87 -20.41
N THR A 929 10.80 3.37 -20.86
CA THR A 929 10.53 4.81 -21.00
C THR A 929 9.89 5.43 -19.75
N LEU A 930 10.20 6.71 -19.50
CA LEU A 930 9.64 7.55 -18.44
C LEU A 930 8.89 8.73 -19.08
N SER A 931 7.57 8.60 -19.23
CA SER A 931 6.79 9.55 -20.04
C SER A 931 6.23 10.73 -19.24
N LEU A 932 6.55 11.96 -19.64
CA LEU A 932 5.82 13.15 -19.21
C LEU A 932 4.61 13.35 -20.13
N GLY A 933 3.42 13.46 -19.55
CA GLY A 933 2.17 13.64 -20.27
C GLY A 933 1.63 15.07 -20.26
N PHE A 934 0.73 15.41 -21.19
CA PHE A 934 -0.10 16.62 -21.11
C PHE A 934 -1.54 16.44 -21.61
N ILE A 935 -2.40 17.37 -21.20
CA ILE A 935 -3.82 17.50 -21.54
C ILE A 935 -4.22 18.99 -21.62
N GLY A 936 -5.24 19.31 -22.42
CA GLY A 936 -5.90 20.62 -22.39
C GLY A 936 -5.17 21.73 -23.14
N LEU A 937 -4.46 21.44 -24.23
CA LEU A 937 -3.80 22.48 -25.03
C LEU A 937 -4.81 23.51 -25.56
N ALA A 938 -5.99 23.06 -26.01
CA ALA A 938 -7.04 23.94 -26.50
C ALA A 938 -7.54 24.93 -25.44
N GLU A 939 -7.76 24.46 -24.21
CA GLU A 939 -8.19 25.31 -23.10
C GLU A 939 -7.05 26.19 -22.56
N ALA A 940 -5.80 25.71 -22.58
CA ALA A 940 -4.62 26.51 -22.24
C ALA A 940 -4.42 27.69 -23.22
N LEU A 941 -4.54 27.45 -24.53
CA LEU A 941 -4.51 28.50 -25.55
C LEU A 941 -5.67 29.47 -25.38
N THR A 942 -6.89 28.97 -25.12
CA THR A 942 -8.06 29.80 -24.85
C THR A 942 -7.85 30.72 -23.64
N ALA A 943 -7.18 30.25 -22.57
CA ALA A 943 -6.83 31.10 -21.43
C ALA A 943 -5.81 32.20 -21.79
N LEU A 944 -4.76 31.86 -22.58
CA LEU A 944 -3.69 32.79 -22.97
C LEU A 944 -4.12 33.83 -24.02
N THR A 945 -4.77 33.39 -25.12
CA THR A 945 -5.07 34.21 -26.30
C THR A 945 -6.56 34.56 -26.46
N GLY A 946 -7.44 33.87 -25.74
CA GLY A 946 -8.89 33.92 -25.95
C GLY A 946 -9.41 33.02 -27.07
N ARG A 947 -8.55 32.21 -27.72
CA ARG A 947 -8.91 31.30 -28.82
C ARG A 947 -8.14 29.99 -28.72
N HIS A 948 -8.74 28.87 -29.12
CA HIS A 948 -7.99 27.62 -29.30
C HIS A 948 -7.38 27.54 -30.71
N HIS A 949 -6.47 26.59 -30.92
CA HIS A 949 -5.72 26.41 -32.17
C HIS A 949 -6.55 26.07 -33.42
N GLY A 950 -7.84 25.77 -33.28
CA GLY A 950 -8.76 25.63 -34.42
C GLY A 950 -9.36 26.96 -34.90
N GLN A 951 -9.29 28.02 -34.08
CA GLN A 951 -9.96 29.31 -34.33
C GLN A 951 -9.00 30.43 -34.79
N SER A 952 -7.69 30.19 -34.78
CA SER A 952 -6.67 31.23 -35.00
C SER A 952 -5.34 30.58 -35.36
N GLU A 953 -4.74 31.04 -36.46
CA GLU A 953 -3.41 30.62 -36.90
C GLU A 953 -2.35 31.01 -35.87
N GLU A 954 -2.51 32.16 -35.20
CA GLU A 954 -1.64 32.60 -34.11
C GLU A 954 -1.72 31.65 -32.90
N SER A 955 -2.91 31.15 -32.57
CA SER A 955 -3.11 30.16 -31.50
C SER A 955 -2.59 28.78 -31.89
N GLN A 956 -2.64 28.40 -33.17
CA GLN A 956 -1.99 27.18 -33.68
C GLN A 956 -0.46 27.29 -33.65
N ALA A 957 0.10 28.43 -34.06
CA ALA A 957 1.54 28.68 -33.99
C ALA A 957 2.05 28.62 -32.54
N LEU A 958 1.36 29.30 -31.61
CA LEU A 958 1.67 29.22 -30.18
C LEU A 958 1.49 27.80 -29.62
N GLY A 959 0.44 27.07 -30.04
CA GLY A 959 0.24 25.68 -29.63
C GLY A 959 1.43 24.79 -30.00
N LEU A 960 1.92 24.92 -31.23
CA LEU A 960 3.09 24.21 -31.73
C LEU A 960 4.37 24.63 -30.99
N GLU A 961 4.55 25.92 -30.69
CA GLU A 961 5.67 26.44 -29.89
C GLU A 961 5.68 25.82 -28.47
N ILE A 962 4.53 25.78 -27.80
CA ILE A 962 4.37 25.20 -26.46
C ILE A 962 4.75 23.72 -26.47
N VAL A 963 4.20 22.93 -27.41
CA VAL A 963 4.48 21.49 -27.44
C VAL A 963 5.92 21.19 -27.90
N ALA A 964 6.50 22.02 -28.78
CA ALA A 964 7.92 21.94 -29.15
C ALA A 964 8.84 22.26 -27.95
N PHE A 965 8.54 23.30 -27.17
CA PHE A 965 9.24 23.64 -25.94
C PHE A 965 9.18 22.49 -24.92
N MET A 966 8.01 21.86 -24.76
CA MET A 966 7.87 20.67 -23.91
C MET A 966 8.72 19.51 -24.42
N ARG A 967 8.80 19.28 -25.74
CA ARG A 967 9.66 18.24 -26.30
C ARG A 967 11.13 18.52 -26.03
N GLN A 968 11.59 19.75 -26.27
CA GLN A 968 12.97 20.17 -25.98
C GLN A 968 13.35 19.93 -24.51
N LYS A 969 12.50 20.33 -23.56
CA LYS A 969 12.72 20.14 -22.12
C LYS A 969 12.79 18.66 -21.71
N ILE A 970 12.14 17.78 -22.46
CA ILE A 970 12.21 16.33 -22.27
C ILE A 970 13.48 15.73 -22.88
N ASP A 971 13.92 16.20 -24.05
CA ASP A 971 15.22 15.80 -24.61
C ASP A 971 16.39 16.27 -23.73
N GLU A 972 16.30 17.47 -23.15
CA GLU A 972 17.24 17.96 -22.12
C GLU A 972 17.28 17.03 -20.90
N ALA A 973 16.13 16.63 -20.35
CA ALA A 973 16.05 15.69 -19.23
C ALA A 973 16.58 14.29 -19.59
N ALA A 974 16.32 13.82 -20.81
CA ALA A 974 16.84 12.55 -21.31
C ALA A 974 18.37 12.56 -21.39
N ALA A 975 18.97 13.71 -21.74
CA ALA A 975 20.41 13.91 -21.74
C ALA A 975 21.01 14.09 -20.32
N GLU A 976 20.33 14.82 -19.43
CA GLU A 976 20.78 15.08 -18.05
C GLU A 976 20.83 13.81 -17.19
N PHE A 977 19.75 13.03 -17.19
CA PHE A 977 19.63 11.81 -16.37
C PHE A 977 20.16 10.56 -17.09
N ASP A 978 20.46 10.68 -18.39
CA ASP A 978 20.78 9.57 -19.28
C ASP A 978 19.77 8.41 -19.19
N LEU A 979 18.48 8.74 -19.27
CA LEU A 979 17.37 7.79 -19.23
C LEU A 979 16.37 8.11 -20.35
N ASN A 980 15.53 7.15 -20.71
CA ASN A 980 14.56 7.27 -21.81
C ASN A 980 13.34 8.14 -21.42
N TYR A 981 13.55 9.43 -21.15
CA TYR A 981 12.47 10.40 -20.96
C TYR A 981 11.80 10.74 -22.30
N THR A 982 10.46 10.78 -22.29
CA THR A 982 9.63 10.93 -23.51
C THR A 982 8.38 11.79 -23.26
N LEU A 983 7.82 12.40 -24.30
CA LEU A 983 6.64 13.27 -24.23
C LEU A 983 5.39 12.56 -24.76
N LEU A 984 4.33 12.46 -23.94
CA LEU A 984 3.11 11.70 -24.20
C LEU A 984 1.89 12.61 -24.36
N ALA A 985 1.19 12.47 -25.49
CA ALA A 985 -0.20 12.88 -25.56
C ALA A 985 -1.02 11.93 -24.66
N THR A 986 -1.47 12.39 -23.49
CA THR A 986 -2.19 11.56 -22.49
C THR A 986 -3.64 11.22 -22.91
N PRO A 987 -4.05 9.93 -22.93
CA PRO A 987 -5.43 9.48 -23.25
C PRO A 987 -6.55 10.01 -22.35
N ALA A 988 -6.24 10.30 -21.08
CA ALA A 988 -7.04 11.09 -20.14
C ALA A 988 -8.49 10.64 -19.85
N GLU A 989 -8.73 9.33 -19.68
CA GLU A 989 -10.07 8.74 -19.43
C GLU A 989 -10.79 9.28 -18.19
N GLY A 990 -10.24 9.08 -16.98
CA GLY A 990 -10.75 9.73 -15.75
C GLY A 990 -10.18 11.15 -15.55
N LEU A 991 -9.06 11.47 -16.19
CA LEU A 991 -8.30 12.69 -15.89
C LEU A 991 -8.95 13.97 -16.42
N SER A 992 -9.62 13.91 -17.58
CA SER A 992 -10.17 15.10 -18.24
C SER A 992 -11.22 15.82 -17.41
N GLY A 993 -12.07 15.09 -16.67
CA GLY A 993 -13.04 15.67 -15.74
C GLY A 993 -12.40 16.11 -14.41
N ARG A 994 -11.45 15.32 -13.89
CA ARG A 994 -10.80 15.60 -12.60
C ARG A 994 -10.07 16.96 -12.60
N PHE A 995 -9.29 17.27 -13.63
CA PHE A 995 -8.57 18.56 -13.67
C PHE A 995 -9.52 19.75 -13.78
N VAL A 996 -10.54 19.69 -14.65
CA VAL A 996 -11.58 20.73 -14.75
C VAL A 996 -12.22 21.00 -13.40
N ASN A 997 -12.64 19.95 -12.68
CA ASN A 997 -13.30 20.12 -11.38
C ASN A 997 -12.40 20.77 -10.32
N LEU A 998 -11.10 20.47 -10.33
CA LEU A 998 -10.12 21.11 -9.44
C LEU A 998 -9.88 22.57 -9.82
N ASP A 999 -9.76 22.88 -11.10
CA ASP A 999 -9.53 24.26 -11.58
C ASP A 999 -10.78 25.13 -11.44
N ARG A 1000 -11.97 24.58 -11.67
CA ARG A 1000 -13.27 25.23 -11.44
C ARG A 1000 -13.48 25.57 -9.96
N LYS A 1001 -12.98 24.73 -9.05
CA LYS A 1001 -13.05 24.96 -7.60
C LYS A 1001 -12.10 26.07 -7.14
N GLU A 1002 -10.91 26.16 -7.73
CA GLU A 1002 -9.87 27.13 -7.34
C GLU A 1002 -10.08 28.50 -8.01
N PHE A 1003 -10.36 28.51 -9.32
CA PHE A 1003 -10.39 29.72 -10.16
C PHE A 1003 -11.80 30.15 -10.59
N GLY A 1004 -12.83 29.40 -10.21
CA GLY A 1004 -14.22 29.65 -10.62
C GLY A 1004 -14.50 29.30 -12.09
N LEU A 1005 -15.52 29.93 -12.67
CA LEU A 1005 -15.96 29.70 -14.05
C LEU A 1005 -15.25 30.66 -15.02
N ILE A 1006 -14.37 30.11 -15.85
CA ILE A 1006 -13.64 30.78 -16.92
C ILE A 1006 -14.25 30.33 -18.26
N PRO A 1007 -14.83 31.23 -19.07
CA PRO A 1007 -15.45 30.89 -20.35
C PRO A 1007 -14.48 30.22 -21.33
N GLY A 1008 -14.89 29.10 -21.92
CA GLY A 1008 -14.09 28.28 -22.84
C GLY A 1008 -13.04 27.41 -22.15
N VAL A 1009 -12.98 27.42 -20.80
CA VAL A 1009 -11.93 26.74 -20.02
C VAL A 1009 -12.55 25.89 -18.91
N THR A 1010 -12.86 26.46 -17.74
CA THR A 1010 -13.40 25.71 -16.58
C THR A 1010 -14.93 25.62 -16.55
N ASN A 1011 -15.61 26.30 -17.47
CA ASN A 1011 -17.06 26.17 -17.68
C ASN A 1011 -17.45 24.98 -18.59
N LYS A 1012 -16.48 24.26 -19.17
CA LYS A 1012 -16.67 22.96 -19.82
C LYS A 1012 -16.71 21.86 -18.75
N GLU A 1013 -17.22 20.66 -19.06
CA GLU A 1013 -17.24 19.51 -18.13
C GLU A 1013 -16.01 18.58 -18.22
N TYR A 1014 -15.13 18.82 -19.17
CA TYR A 1014 -13.90 18.07 -19.40
C TYR A 1014 -12.88 18.93 -20.17
N TYR A 1015 -11.59 18.67 -19.96
CA TYR A 1015 -10.52 19.23 -20.81
C TYR A 1015 -10.27 18.37 -22.04
N THR A 1016 -9.91 19.03 -23.15
CA THR A 1016 -9.68 18.37 -24.43
C THR A 1016 -8.40 17.51 -24.38
N ASN A 1017 -8.45 16.31 -24.99
CA ASN A 1017 -7.37 15.34 -24.92
C ASN A 1017 -6.08 15.87 -25.60
N SER A 1018 -5.05 16.14 -24.79
CA SER A 1018 -3.70 16.51 -25.27
C SER A 1018 -3.68 17.74 -26.19
N PHE A 1019 -3.41 17.51 -27.48
CA PHE A 1019 -3.31 18.53 -28.54
C PHE A 1019 -4.53 18.54 -29.47
N HIS A 1020 -5.55 17.72 -29.22
CA HIS A 1020 -6.72 17.64 -30.11
C HIS A 1020 -7.45 18.98 -30.18
N VAL A 1021 -8.07 19.27 -31.34
CA VAL A 1021 -9.07 20.34 -31.39
C VAL A 1021 -10.28 19.95 -30.54
N PRO A 1022 -11.00 20.91 -29.92
CA PRO A 1022 -12.21 20.63 -29.16
C PRO A 1022 -13.24 19.85 -29.98
N VAL A 1023 -13.88 18.87 -29.35
CA VAL A 1023 -14.80 17.93 -30.03
C VAL A 1023 -16.09 18.59 -30.52
N ASP A 1024 -16.41 19.76 -29.99
CA ASP A 1024 -17.53 20.64 -30.36
C ASP A 1024 -17.21 21.61 -31.51
N PHE A 1025 -15.94 21.72 -31.91
CA PHE A 1025 -15.50 22.67 -32.92
C PHE A 1025 -15.84 22.19 -34.36
N PRO A 1026 -16.64 22.95 -35.13
CA PRO A 1026 -16.97 22.57 -36.50
C PRO A 1026 -15.75 22.70 -37.43
N VAL A 1027 -15.25 21.56 -37.89
CA VAL A 1027 -14.06 21.46 -38.76
C VAL A 1027 -14.27 20.38 -39.83
N SER A 1028 -13.64 20.53 -41.00
CA SER A 1028 -13.64 19.45 -42.00
C SER A 1028 -12.70 18.33 -41.59
N SER A 1029 -12.89 17.14 -42.15
CA SER A 1029 -12.02 15.99 -41.89
C SER A 1029 -10.55 16.28 -42.27
N PHE A 1030 -10.34 17.09 -43.29
CA PHE A 1030 -9.03 17.45 -43.83
C PHE A 1030 -8.36 18.54 -42.98
N ASP A 1031 -9.07 19.63 -42.68
CA ASP A 1031 -8.53 20.73 -41.88
C ASP A 1031 -8.15 20.27 -40.47
N LYS A 1032 -8.90 19.32 -39.88
CA LYS A 1032 -8.52 18.72 -38.60
C LYS A 1032 -7.22 17.93 -38.68
N ILE A 1033 -6.99 17.21 -39.77
CA ILE A 1033 -5.74 16.50 -40.02
C ILE A 1033 -4.58 17.50 -40.15
N LEU A 1034 -4.75 18.57 -40.93
CA LEU A 1034 -3.77 19.65 -41.08
C LEU A 1034 -3.41 20.33 -39.75
N LEU A 1035 -4.40 20.55 -38.88
CA LEU A 1035 -4.20 21.15 -37.56
C LEU A 1035 -3.51 20.20 -36.58
N GLU A 1036 -3.87 18.91 -36.55
CA GLU A 1036 -3.38 17.97 -35.54
C GLU A 1036 -2.06 17.27 -35.91
N ALA A 1037 -1.81 17.01 -37.20
CA ALA A 1037 -0.62 16.25 -37.64
C ALA A 1037 0.72 16.84 -37.17
N PRO A 1038 0.96 18.17 -37.23
CA PRO A 1038 2.25 18.75 -36.84
C PRO A 1038 2.63 18.56 -35.37
N TYR A 1039 1.69 18.18 -34.50
CA TYR A 1039 1.95 17.85 -33.09
C TYR A 1039 2.53 16.44 -32.87
N HIS A 1040 2.33 15.51 -33.81
CA HIS A 1040 2.70 14.10 -33.63
C HIS A 1040 4.22 13.93 -33.45
N LYS A 1041 5.03 14.64 -34.25
CA LYS A 1041 6.51 14.60 -34.20
C LYS A 1041 7.10 15.01 -32.84
N TYR A 1042 6.40 15.85 -32.08
CA TYR A 1042 6.82 16.26 -30.74
C TYR A 1042 6.43 15.22 -29.67
N CYS A 1043 5.35 14.47 -29.87
CA CYS A 1043 4.83 13.52 -28.90
C CYS A 1043 5.48 12.13 -29.05
N ASN A 1044 6.79 12.03 -28.77
CA ASN A 1044 7.60 10.84 -29.03
C ASN A 1044 7.33 9.63 -28.11
N ALA A 1045 6.54 9.76 -27.04
CA ALA A 1045 6.04 8.64 -26.24
C ALA A 1045 4.73 8.04 -26.77
N GLY A 1046 4.01 8.77 -27.62
CA GLY A 1046 2.69 8.36 -28.09
C GLY A 1046 1.76 9.52 -28.46
N HIS A 1047 1.01 9.32 -29.54
CA HIS A 1047 0.06 10.26 -30.15
C HIS A 1047 -0.95 9.48 -30.99
N ILE A 1048 -2.13 10.05 -31.25
CA ILE A 1048 -3.11 9.56 -32.24
C ILE A 1048 -4.05 10.71 -32.57
N SER A 1049 -4.58 10.74 -33.79
CA SER A 1049 -5.67 11.64 -34.19
C SER A 1049 -6.86 10.87 -34.74
N TYR A 1050 -8.06 11.44 -34.61
CA TYR A 1050 -9.31 10.81 -35.03
C TYR A 1050 -10.15 11.73 -35.93
N VAL A 1051 -10.84 11.12 -36.90
CA VAL A 1051 -11.89 11.75 -37.71
C VAL A 1051 -13.24 11.12 -37.35
N GLU A 1052 -14.19 11.93 -36.90
CA GLU A 1052 -15.56 11.54 -36.54
C GLU A 1052 -16.47 11.61 -37.78
N MET A 1053 -17.14 10.51 -38.11
CA MET A 1053 -18.06 10.35 -39.24
C MET A 1053 -19.49 10.07 -38.73
N PRO A 1054 -20.54 10.49 -39.45
CA PRO A 1054 -21.93 10.37 -38.99
C PRO A 1054 -22.47 8.93 -38.95
N SER A 1055 -21.89 8.02 -39.72
CA SER A 1055 -22.35 6.63 -39.84
C SER A 1055 -21.22 5.72 -40.36
N PRO A 1056 -21.36 4.38 -40.22
CA PRO A 1056 -20.39 3.43 -40.76
C PRO A 1056 -20.21 3.60 -42.28
N PRO A 1057 -19.00 3.90 -42.79
CA PRO A 1057 -18.74 4.16 -44.21
C PRO A 1057 -18.69 2.88 -45.07
N VAL A 1058 -19.49 1.86 -44.75
CA VAL A 1058 -19.49 0.53 -45.40
C VAL A 1058 -19.83 0.56 -46.89
N HIS A 1059 -20.48 1.63 -47.37
CA HIS A 1059 -20.81 1.86 -48.78
C HIS A 1059 -19.94 2.94 -49.44
N ASN A 1060 -18.98 3.52 -48.72
CA ASN A 1060 -18.07 4.56 -49.21
C ASN A 1060 -16.66 4.35 -48.63
N LEU A 1061 -16.04 3.23 -49.00
CA LEU A 1061 -14.67 2.89 -48.59
C LEU A 1061 -13.62 3.80 -49.25
N GLU A 1062 -13.96 4.45 -50.36
CA GLU A 1062 -13.11 5.44 -51.04
C GLU A 1062 -12.89 6.67 -50.16
N ALA A 1063 -13.93 7.14 -49.45
CA ALA A 1063 -13.77 8.20 -48.45
C ALA A 1063 -12.84 7.78 -47.29
N VAL A 1064 -12.95 6.53 -46.81
CA VAL A 1064 -12.04 6.01 -45.76
C VAL A 1064 -10.60 6.01 -46.26
N GLU A 1065 -10.36 5.48 -47.46
CA GLU A 1065 -9.02 5.50 -48.06
C GLU A 1065 -8.50 6.92 -48.23
N THR A 1066 -9.33 7.84 -48.74
CA THR A 1066 -8.95 9.25 -48.94
C THR A 1066 -8.53 9.91 -47.63
N ILE A 1067 -9.27 9.67 -46.53
CA ILE A 1067 -8.92 10.18 -45.20
C ILE A 1067 -7.59 9.59 -44.71
N ILE A 1068 -7.40 8.27 -44.83
CA ILE A 1068 -6.17 7.60 -44.37
C ILE A 1068 -4.94 8.00 -45.20
N ARG A 1069 -5.10 8.21 -46.52
CA ARG A 1069 -4.05 8.80 -47.38
C ARG A 1069 -3.75 10.25 -46.98
N HIS A 1070 -4.78 11.06 -46.74
CA HIS A 1070 -4.59 12.45 -46.31
C HIS A 1070 -3.86 12.55 -44.95
N MET A 1071 -4.09 11.63 -44.01
CA MET A 1071 -3.31 11.51 -42.77
C MET A 1071 -1.84 11.19 -43.04
N HIS A 1072 -1.56 10.19 -43.89
CA HIS A 1072 -0.21 9.79 -44.29
C HIS A 1072 0.55 10.96 -44.94
N ASP A 1073 -0.07 11.58 -45.94
CA ASP A 1073 0.55 12.61 -46.79
C ASP A 1073 0.86 13.91 -46.01
N HIS A 1074 0.25 14.11 -44.84
CA HIS A 1074 0.48 15.25 -43.94
C HIS A 1074 1.28 14.90 -42.69
N ASP A 1075 2.09 13.84 -42.74
CA ASP A 1075 3.08 13.48 -41.71
C ASP A 1075 2.48 13.03 -40.36
N MET A 1076 1.23 12.56 -40.32
CA MET A 1076 0.70 11.90 -39.12
C MET A 1076 1.41 10.58 -38.85
N GLY A 1077 1.73 10.30 -37.58
CA GLY A 1077 2.34 9.03 -37.18
C GLY A 1077 1.36 7.88 -36.84
N TYR A 1078 0.12 8.19 -36.44
CA TYR A 1078 -0.89 7.20 -36.04
C TYR A 1078 -2.29 7.84 -36.05
N GLY A 1079 -3.27 7.19 -36.68
CA GLY A 1079 -4.62 7.75 -36.84
C GLY A 1079 -5.74 6.71 -36.95
N GLY A 1080 -6.99 7.17 -36.97
CA GLY A 1080 -8.15 6.31 -37.17
C GLY A 1080 -9.45 7.07 -37.44
N ILE A 1081 -10.48 6.34 -37.84
CA ILE A 1081 -11.84 6.86 -38.02
C ILE A 1081 -12.76 6.41 -36.89
N ASN A 1082 -13.71 7.25 -36.52
CA ASN A 1082 -14.73 7.00 -35.52
C ASN A 1082 -16.12 7.25 -36.12
N TYR A 1083 -17.10 6.45 -35.72
CA TYR A 1083 -18.51 6.60 -36.08
C TYR A 1083 -19.38 5.80 -35.09
N PRO A 1084 -20.68 6.08 -34.97
CA PRO A 1084 -21.58 5.30 -34.11
C PRO A 1084 -21.74 3.85 -34.59
N VAL A 1085 -21.59 2.90 -33.68
CA VAL A 1085 -21.89 1.48 -33.87
C VAL A 1085 -22.86 1.04 -32.77
N ASP A 1086 -24.11 0.77 -33.16
CA ASP A 1086 -25.17 0.31 -32.26
C ASP A 1086 -25.61 -1.10 -32.66
N PHE A 1087 -25.87 -1.96 -31.67
CA PHE A 1087 -26.40 -3.30 -31.93
C PHE A 1087 -27.51 -3.69 -30.95
N CYS A 1088 -28.55 -4.34 -31.47
CA CYS A 1088 -29.67 -4.82 -30.68
C CYS A 1088 -29.41 -6.24 -30.18
N VAL A 1089 -29.39 -6.42 -28.86
CA VAL A 1089 -29.13 -7.73 -28.21
C VAL A 1089 -30.27 -8.74 -28.47
N GLY A 1090 -31.48 -8.26 -28.80
CA GLY A 1090 -32.64 -9.13 -29.04
C GLY A 1090 -32.78 -9.69 -30.46
N CYS A 1091 -32.18 -9.06 -31.48
CA CYS A 1091 -32.33 -9.50 -32.88
C CYS A 1091 -31.09 -9.31 -33.76
N ASN A 1092 -29.95 -8.94 -33.16
CA ASN A 1092 -28.64 -8.79 -33.78
C ASN A 1092 -28.58 -7.81 -34.96
N LEU A 1093 -29.59 -6.94 -35.11
CA LEU A 1093 -29.48 -5.80 -36.01
C LEU A 1093 -28.33 -4.91 -35.54
N THR A 1094 -27.45 -4.53 -36.47
CA THR A 1094 -26.36 -3.56 -36.28
C THR A 1094 -26.59 -2.36 -37.18
N GLY A 1095 -26.31 -1.15 -36.69
CA GLY A 1095 -26.47 0.09 -37.45
C GLY A 1095 -26.25 1.33 -36.61
N VAL A 1096 -26.91 2.42 -36.99
CA VAL A 1096 -27.06 3.63 -36.16
C VAL A 1096 -28.53 3.72 -35.76
N PHE A 1097 -28.82 3.78 -34.46
CA PHE A 1097 -30.20 3.82 -33.97
C PHE A 1097 -30.52 5.20 -33.40
N ASN A 1098 -31.38 5.94 -34.12
CA ASN A 1098 -31.84 7.28 -33.74
C ASN A 1098 -32.84 7.28 -32.56
N GLU A 1099 -33.39 6.11 -32.23
CA GLU A 1099 -34.32 5.88 -31.13
C GLU A 1099 -33.68 4.93 -30.10
N ASP A 1100 -34.19 4.93 -28.87
CA ASP A 1100 -33.76 3.99 -27.82
C ASP A 1100 -34.35 2.58 -27.97
N ASN A 1101 -35.15 2.35 -29.02
CA ASN A 1101 -35.72 1.05 -29.37
C ASN A 1101 -35.18 0.57 -30.73
N CYS A 1102 -34.90 -0.73 -30.84
CA CYS A 1102 -34.44 -1.33 -32.07
C CYS A 1102 -35.50 -1.26 -33.17
N PRO A 1103 -35.20 -0.68 -34.36
CA PRO A 1103 -36.21 -0.47 -35.41
C PRO A 1103 -36.72 -1.78 -36.06
N ARG A 1104 -36.06 -2.93 -35.81
CA ARG A 1104 -36.50 -4.26 -36.30
C ARG A 1104 -37.42 -5.00 -35.32
N CYS A 1105 -37.14 -4.97 -34.02
CA CYS A 1105 -37.85 -5.80 -33.04
C CYS A 1105 -38.45 -5.03 -31.85
N GLY A 1106 -38.33 -3.70 -31.83
CA GLY A 1106 -38.85 -2.85 -30.76
C GLY A 1106 -38.10 -2.95 -29.43
N SER A 1107 -37.09 -3.82 -29.30
CA SER A 1107 -36.35 -4.02 -28.04
C SER A 1107 -35.53 -2.78 -27.66
N ALA A 1108 -35.68 -2.34 -26.40
CA ALA A 1108 -34.85 -1.29 -25.81
C ALA A 1108 -33.45 -1.77 -25.38
N ASN A 1109 -33.14 -3.08 -25.51
CA ASN A 1109 -31.84 -3.64 -25.16
C ASN A 1109 -30.83 -3.41 -26.31
N ILE A 1110 -30.36 -2.17 -26.42
CA ILE A 1110 -29.36 -1.71 -27.38
C ILE A 1110 -28.03 -1.55 -26.66
N ARG A 1111 -26.96 -2.13 -27.22
CA ARG A 1111 -25.58 -1.83 -26.84
C ARG A 1111 -24.98 -0.85 -27.85
N ARG A 1112 -24.51 0.30 -27.36
CA ARG A 1112 -23.87 1.36 -28.16
C ARG A 1112 -22.36 1.32 -27.91
N VAL A 1113 -21.56 1.01 -28.94
CA VAL A 1113 -20.09 0.95 -28.88
C VAL A 1113 -19.52 2.25 -29.43
N ARG A 1114 -18.56 2.86 -28.73
CA ARG A 1114 -17.90 4.11 -29.13
C ARG A 1114 -16.41 4.06 -28.80
N ARG A 1115 -15.60 4.88 -29.47
CA ARG A 1115 -14.20 5.16 -29.14
C ARG A 1115 -14.11 6.59 -28.63
N ILE A 1116 -13.62 6.79 -27.39
CA ILE A 1116 -13.47 8.13 -26.80
C ILE A 1116 -12.01 8.38 -26.40
N THR A 1117 -11.40 7.43 -25.69
CA THR A 1117 -10.08 7.59 -25.04
C THR A 1117 -8.94 6.88 -25.75
N GLY A 1118 -9.23 5.95 -26.65
CA GLY A 1118 -8.22 5.22 -27.44
C GLY A 1118 -8.69 3.85 -27.90
N TYR A 1119 -9.36 3.14 -27.00
CA TYR A 1119 -9.97 1.83 -27.24
C TYR A 1119 -11.49 1.92 -27.33
N LEU A 1120 -12.14 0.82 -27.74
CA LEU A 1120 -13.58 0.72 -27.84
C LEU A 1120 -14.19 0.38 -26.48
N SER A 1121 -15.34 0.95 -26.13
CA SER A 1121 -16.14 0.46 -25.00
C SER A 1121 -17.63 0.72 -25.23
N THR A 1122 -18.46 0.13 -24.39
CA THR A 1122 -19.91 0.36 -24.38
C THR A 1122 -20.27 1.57 -23.53
N THR A 1123 -21.28 2.34 -23.94
CA THR A 1123 -21.59 3.65 -23.31
C THR A 1123 -21.98 3.56 -21.83
N ASP A 1124 -22.52 2.43 -21.38
CA ASP A 1124 -22.84 2.15 -19.97
C ASP A 1124 -21.62 2.09 -19.04
N ARG A 1125 -20.41 1.92 -19.61
CA ARG A 1125 -19.15 1.80 -18.84
C ARG A 1125 -18.33 3.09 -18.76
N PHE A 1126 -18.69 4.12 -19.52
CA PHE A 1126 -17.98 5.41 -19.44
C PHE A 1126 -18.40 6.22 -18.20
N ASN A 1127 -17.48 7.06 -17.72
CA ASN A 1127 -17.77 8.07 -16.72
C ASN A 1127 -18.51 9.28 -17.32
N ASP A 1128 -19.11 10.10 -16.44
CA ASP A 1128 -19.98 11.21 -16.86
C ASP A 1128 -19.26 12.26 -17.71
N SER A 1129 -17.99 12.56 -17.44
CA SER A 1129 -17.19 13.48 -18.25
C SER A 1129 -16.96 12.97 -19.67
N LYS A 1130 -16.79 11.66 -19.86
CA LYS A 1130 -16.70 11.05 -21.19
C LYS A 1130 -18.06 10.88 -21.87
N LEU A 1131 -19.15 10.77 -21.10
CA LEU A 1131 -20.51 10.87 -21.64
C LEU A 1131 -20.88 12.31 -22.06
N ALA A 1132 -20.34 13.34 -21.38
CA ALA A 1132 -20.43 14.73 -21.83
C ALA A 1132 -19.64 14.95 -23.13
N GLU A 1133 -18.37 14.52 -23.17
CA GLU A 1133 -17.54 14.56 -24.38
C GLU A 1133 -18.21 13.84 -25.57
N LEU A 1134 -18.91 12.73 -25.33
CA LEU A 1134 -19.65 12.02 -26.38
C LEU A 1134 -20.86 12.80 -26.91
N LYS A 1135 -21.53 13.61 -26.09
CA LYS A 1135 -22.68 14.43 -26.50
C LYS A 1135 -22.26 15.66 -27.31
N ASP A 1136 -21.11 16.22 -26.98
CA ASP A 1136 -20.58 17.44 -27.61
C ASP A 1136 -19.89 17.17 -28.96
N ARG A 1137 -19.51 15.90 -29.24
CA ARG A 1137 -18.85 15.49 -30.48
C ARG A 1137 -19.67 15.83 -31.72
N VAL A 1138 -19.15 16.75 -32.54
CA VAL A 1138 -19.66 17.03 -33.88
C VAL A 1138 -19.02 16.09 -34.91
N THR A 1139 -19.77 15.77 -35.96
CA THR A 1139 -19.24 15.04 -37.11
C THR A 1139 -18.43 15.98 -38.00
N HIS A 1140 -17.26 15.53 -38.45
CA HIS A 1140 -16.49 16.31 -39.42
C HIS A 1140 -17.14 16.19 -40.80
N ARG A 1141 -17.12 17.30 -41.54
CA ARG A 1141 -17.63 17.35 -42.91
C ARG A 1141 -16.59 16.89 -43.93
#